data_AF-A0A7Y5T7V9-F1
#
_entry.id   AF-A0A7Y5T7V9-F1
#
_cell.length_a   1.000
_cell.length_b   1.000
_cell.length_c   1.000
_cell.angle_alpha   90.00
_cell.angle_beta   90.00
_cell.angle_gamma   90.00
#
_symmetry.space_group_name_H-M   'P 1'
#
loop_
_entity.id
_entity.type
_entity.pdbx_description
1 polymer ?
#
loop_
_entity_poly.entity_id
_entity_poly.type
_entity_poly.pdbx_seq_one_letter_code
_entity_poly.pdbx_strand_id
1 'polypeptide(L)'
;MSGRRAPTVGVVVLLVLGGLFVGSLFLLSALMGSMSDESGGCDTVPAGPAPVAGAGRKVGDLTPAQLANAQAVVAEGRRMQVPVQGIVVALATASQESGFTNYANDGRGGDLSFLQRGIERSLSLPHEAVGSDHGSIGIFQQQWPWWGTMSQLMDPTTSAHKFYESLLAVPGWQSMPVTVAAQRVQRSAFPDAYADDEALARQLLGSSGSAAATSAASFQGAASSGAGCVAGVAARGPVVYPLPKGSGFRDNHNFGNHGGMWSREHTGTDLSVACGTPVLAATAGTVVVRTDQPWAGHWLVQVSTGVGQLTTWYGHMRALDVTAGQTVRAGQQIGEVGDLGNATGCHLHFEVHPQGGSIYRDSVDPSPWLAENVGREDVGSQPVDFNGDGEAGFTLATFNVLGGSHTSASGKAPGLASGRSRAAGVVDLLDRYGVDVAGLQELQRPQWQALATLAGSTYATYSAHGDTENAIAYRRDRWTFVRGRTFPVPYFDGHPRHMPIVRLRDRDSGQEAVFVNVHNPADTRRFPAQGRWRAEAVAREAALVQRLSRQGAPVFLTGDMNDRHDVYCALTAGNLAESASGSGGPGCHPPQGAQIDWIFGRGGVRFTNYTVDRGPLHDGTSDHPFVVARVVGGF
;
A
#
# COMPACT_ATOMS: atom_id res chain seq x y z
N MET A 1 -47.47 -30.36 -64.63
CA MET A 1 -46.83 -31.35 -63.75
C MET A 1 -46.85 -30.80 -62.32
N SER A 2 -47.89 -31.18 -61.56
CA SER A 2 -47.83 -31.80 -60.21
C SER A 2 -47.00 -31.00 -59.19
N GLY A 3 -47.55 -30.27 -58.21
CA GLY A 3 -48.53 -30.67 -57.16
C GLY A 3 -47.73 -30.97 -55.87
N ARG A 4 -48.09 -30.63 -54.61
CA ARG A 4 -49.26 -30.13 -53.87
C ARG A 4 -48.70 -29.54 -52.54
N ARG A 5 -49.08 -28.34 -52.06
CA ARG A 5 -50.07 -28.02 -51.00
C ARG A 5 -50.08 -28.89 -49.71
N ALA A 6 -49.65 -28.27 -48.60
CA ALA A 6 -50.29 -28.06 -47.25
C ALA A 6 -50.75 -29.29 -46.41
N PRO A 7 -51.22 -29.20 -45.13
CA PRO A 7 -51.46 -28.04 -44.21
C PRO A 7 -51.12 -28.20 -42.68
N THR A 8 -51.09 -27.06 -41.98
CA THR A 8 -51.87 -26.59 -40.77
C THR A 8 -52.27 -27.59 -39.64
N VAL A 9 -52.36 -27.33 -38.32
CA VAL A 9 -53.02 -26.32 -37.43
C VAL A 9 -52.58 -26.67 -35.96
N GLY A 10 -52.52 -25.85 -34.90
CA GLY A 10 -52.93 -24.47 -34.55
C GLY A 10 -52.24 -24.04 -33.23
N VAL A 11 -51.96 -22.76 -32.96
CA VAL A 11 -52.83 -21.70 -32.37
C VAL A 11 -53.41 -22.15 -31.01
N VAL A 12 -53.09 -21.52 -29.87
CA VAL A 12 -53.72 -20.30 -29.29
C VAL A 12 -52.79 -19.69 -28.22
N VAL A 13 -52.33 -18.42 -28.32
CA VAL A 13 -52.84 -17.12 -27.76
C VAL A 13 -52.70 -17.02 -26.22
N LEU A 14 -52.06 -16.04 -25.55
CA LEU A 14 -52.31 -14.58 -25.41
C LEU A 14 -51.04 -13.90 -24.80
N LEU A 15 -50.52 -12.77 -25.32
CA LEU A 15 -50.89 -11.35 -25.06
C LEU A 15 -50.64 -10.88 -23.61
N VAL A 16 -50.15 -9.69 -23.26
CA VAL A 16 -49.47 -8.56 -23.92
C VAL A 16 -49.15 -7.52 -22.80
N LEU A 17 -47.99 -6.86 -22.93
CA LEU A 17 -47.56 -5.49 -22.57
C LEU A 17 -48.10 -4.72 -21.33
N GLY A 18 -47.14 -3.95 -20.76
CA GLY A 18 -47.33 -2.66 -20.07
C GLY A 18 -47.04 -2.76 -18.57
N GLY A 19 -46.15 -1.99 -17.92
CA GLY A 19 -45.57 -0.69 -18.22
C GLY A 19 -45.76 0.23 -17.00
N LEU A 20 -44.66 0.85 -16.54
CA LEU A 20 -44.55 2.08 -15.72
C LEU A 20 -44.59 2.03 -14.17
N PHE A 21 -43.45 2.42 -13.60
CA PHE A 21 -43.19 3.41 -12.53
C PHE A 21 -44.38 4.05 -11.79
N VAL A 22 -44.34 4.10 -10.45
CA VAL A 22 -44.47 5.29 -9.56
C VAL A 22 -43.92 4.94 -8.16
N GLY A 23 -43.21 5.88 -7.51
CA GLY A 23 -42.65 5.74 -6.16
C GLY A 23 -43.48 6.39 -5.04
N SER A 24 -42.76 6.80 -3.97
CA SER A 24 -43.23 7.51 -2.75
C SER A 24 -43.78 6.55 -1.66
N LEU A 25 -43.65 6.75 -0.35
CA LEU A 25 -43.06 7.76 0.53
C LEU A 25 -43.05 7.19 1.98
N PHE A 26 -42.23 7.79 2.85
CA PHE A 26 -42.10 7.61 4.31
C PHE A 26 -43.39 7.58 5.16
N LEU A 27 -43.37 6.87 6.30
CA LEU A 27 -43.73 7.40 7.65
C LEU A 27 -43.46 6.44 8.82
N LEU A 28 -42.99 7.03 9.93
CA LEU A 28 -42.65 6.48 11.26
C LEU A 28 -43.86 5.92 12.06
N SER A 29 -43.64 4.94 12.97
CA SER A 29 -43.76 5.10 14.45
C SER A 29 -43.83 3.76 15.26
N ALA A 30 -42.85 3.56 16.16
CA ALA A 30 -42.87 3.16 17.59
C ALA A 30 -43.78 2.06 18.22
N LEU A 31 -43.10 1.07 18.86
CA LEU A 31 -43.14 0.57 20.27
C LEU A 31 -44.20 -0.43 20.86
N MET A 32 -43.63 -1.44 21.59
CA MET A 32 -44.15 -2.38 22.65
C MET A 32 -44.98 -3.61 22.20
N GLY A 33 -44.86 -4.86 22.69
CA GLY A 33 -44.07 -5.56 23.73
C GLY A 33 -44.61 -7.02 23.95
N SER A 34 -43.90 -7.84 24.76
CA SER A 34 -44.19 -9.21 25.33
C SER A 34 -44.01 -10.47 24.43
N MET A 35 -43.05 -11.38 24.74
CA MET A 35 -43.09 -12.59 25.62
C MET A 35 -44.17 -13.62 25.18
N SER A 36 -44.00 -14.94 25.05
CA SER A 36 -42.97 -15.98 25.28
C SER A 36 -43.56 -17.31 24.73
N ASP A 37 -42.78 -18.27 24.21
CA ASP A 37 -42.69 -19.69 24.66
C ASP A 37 -42.02 -20.62 23.63
N GLU A 38 -41.30 -21.62 24.17
CA GLU A 38 -40.49 -22.61 23.48
C GLU A 38 -41.28 -23.82 22.94
N SER A 39 -40.81 -24.47 21.87
CA SER A 39 -40.59 -25.94 21.83
C SER A 39 -40.08 -26.46 20.46
N GLY A 40 -38.89 -27.06 20.49
CA GLY A 40 -38.53 -28.36 19.88
C GLY A 40 -38.55 -28.58 18.36
N GLY A 41 -37.36 -28.75 17.74
CA GLY A 41 -37.21 -29.47 16.47
C GLY A 41 -35.86 -29.29 15.78
N CYS A 42 -35.20 -30.41 15.44
CA CYS A 42 -33.80 -30.54 14.99
C CYS A 42 -33.36 -29.73 13.75
N ASP A 43 -32.09 -29.35 13.80
CA ASP A 43 -31.14 -29.20 12.68
C ASP A 43 -31.57 -28.40 11.45
N THR A 44 -31.47 -27.08 11.57
CA THR A 44 -30.85 -26.26 10.53
C THR A 44 -29.95 -25.24 11.20
N VAL A 45 -28.63 -25.33 10.98
CA VAL A 45 -27.71 -24.23 11.31
C VAL A 45 -28.09 -23.10 10.35
N PRO A 46 -28.54 -21.93 10.84
CA PRO A 46 -28.77 -20.78 9.97
C PRO A 46 -27.42 -20.39 9.37
N ALA A 47 -27.40 -20.04 8.08
CA ALA A 47 -26.25 -19.36 7.50
C ALA A 47 -25.88 -18.20 8.43
N GLY A 48 -24.67 -18.25 8.98
CA GLY A 48 -24.17 -17.24 9.92
C GLY A 48 -24.27 -15.84 9.30
N PRO A 49 -24.48 -14.80 10.12
CA PRO A 49 -24.58 -13.45 9.58
C PRO A 49 -23.29 -13.10 8.84
N ALA A 50 -23.43 -12.47 7.68
CA ALA A 50 -22.34 -11.78 7.02
C ALA A 50 -21.63 -10.84 8.02
N PRO A 51 -20.31 -10.60 7.89
CA PRO A 51 -19.53 -9.82 8.85
C PRO A 51 -20.23 -8.50 9.14
N VAL A 52 -20.60 -8.31 10.40
CA VAL A 52 -21.39 -7.17 10.86
C VAL A 52 -20.47 -5.96 10.88
N ALA A 53 -20.73 -4.99 10.02
CA ALA A 53 -20.12 -3.67 10.12
C ALA A 53 -20.78 -2.89 11.28
N GLY A 54 -19.98 -2.53 12.29
CA GLY A 54 -20.11 -1.30 13.11
C GLY A 54 -21.17 -1.25 14.22
N ALA A 55 -20.78 -1.61 15.45
CA ALA A 55 -21.17 -0.95 16.72
C ALA A 55 -20.24 -1.49 17.83
N GLY A 56 -19.47 -0.63 18.50
CA GLY A 56 -18.43 -1.05 19.45
C GLY A 56 -18.93 -2.04 20.51
N ARG A 57 -18.41 -3.28 20.46
CA ARG A 57 -18.80 -4.39 21.37
C ARG A 57 -18.35 -4.10 22.80
N LYS A 58 -19.10 -4.62 23.78
CA LYS A 58 -18.71 -4.55 25.21
C LYS A 58 -18.30 -5.93 25.72
N VAL A 59 -17.52 -5.96 26.81
CA VAL A 59 -17.06 -7.23 27.42
C VAL A 59 -18.22 -8.15 27.80
N GLY A 60 -19.36 -7.59 28.23
CA GLY A 60 -20.55 -8.34 28.60
C GLY A 60 -21.27 -9.02 27.42
N ASP A 61 -20.89 -8.71 26.18
CA ASP A 61 -21.48 -9.28 24.97
C ASP A 61 -20.69 -10.51 24.47
N LEU A 62 -19.54 -10.84 25.08
CA LEU A 62 -18.70 -11.97 24.68
C LEU A 62 -19.12 -13.27 25.37
N THR A 63 -19.16 -14.36 24.60
CA THR A 63 -19.35 -15.71 25.15
C THR A 63 -18.14 -16.17 25.98
N PRO A 64 -18.28 -17.18 26.86
CA PRO A 64 -17.14 -17.72 27.60
C PRO A 64 -15.98 -18.19 26.71
N ALA A 65 -16.27 -18.78 25.54
CA ALA A 65 -15.26 -19.21 24.58
C ALA A 65 -14.51 -18.02 23.95
N GLN A 66 -15.24 -16.99 23.51
CA GLN A 66 -14.64 -15.76 22.97
C GLN A 66 -13.80 -15.03 24.01
N LEU A 67 -14.23 -15.01 25.28
CA LEU A 67 -13.46 -14.45 26.37
C LEU A 67 -12.17 -15.26 26.64
N ALA A 68 -12.22 -16.58 26.58
CA ALA A 68 -11.05 -17.44 26.71
C ALA A 68 -10.05 -17.21 25.55
N ASN A 69 -10.53 -17.05 24.32
CA ASN A 69 -9.71 -16.73 23.16
C ASN A 69 -9.06 -15.34 23.29
N ALA A 70 -9.80 -14.33 23.76
CA ALA A 70 -9.23 -13.01 24.06
C ALA A 70 -8.16 -13.07 25.18
N GLN A 71 -8.35 -13.91 26.20
CA GLN A 71 -7.36 -14.14 27.25
C GLN A 71 -6.10 -14.83 26.72
N ALA A 72 -6.22 -15.74 25.76
CA ALA A 72 -5.07 -16.35 25.08
C ALA A 72 -4.21 -15.28 24.37
N VAL A 73 -4.84 -14.32 23.67
CA VAL A 73 -4.15 -13.19 23.03
C VAL A 73 -3.38 -12.33 24.05
N VAL A 74 -3.97 -12.05 25.22
CA VAL A 74 -3.32 -11.29 26.31
C VAL A 74 -2.17 -12.09 26.94
N ALA A 75 -2.40 -13.36 27.24
CA ALA A 75 -1.42 -14.24 27.86
C ALA A 75 -0.19 -14.39 26.96
N GLU A 76 -0.39 -14.59 25.67
CA GLU A 76 0.70 -14.69 24.70
C GLU A 76 1.46 -13.38 24.52
N GLY A 77 0.76 -12.25 24.44
CA GLY A 77 1.39 -10.93 24.37
C GLY A 77 2.25 -10.63 25.60
N ARG A 78 1.76 -11.00 26.81
CA ARG A 78 2.54 -10.90 28.05
C ARG A 78 3.75 -11.84 28.05
N ARG A 79 3.58 -13.08 27.58
CA ARG A 79 4.67 -14.08 27.46
C ARG A 79 5.78 -13.60 26.53
N MET A 80 5.41 -12.97 25.41
CA MET A 80 6.33 -12.37 24.44
C MET A 80 6.85 -10.99 24.86
N GLN A 81 6.45 -10.48 26.02
CA GLN A 81 6.80 -9.14 26.53
C GLN A 81 6.43 -8.00 25.56
N VAL A 82 5.35 -8.18 24.80
CA VAL A 82 4.83 -7.16 23.87
C VAL A 82 4.34 -5.96 24.69
N PRO A 83 4.74 -4.73 24.35
CA PRO A 83 4.23 -3.52 24.99
C PRO A 83 2.70 -3.47 24.96
N VAL A 84 2.08 -2.85 25.98
CA VAL A 84 0.62 -2.74 26.15
C VAL A 84 -0.09 -2.34 24.85
N GLN A 85 0.46 -1.37 24.11
CA GLN A 85 -0.10 -0.93 22.83
C GLN A 85 -0.24 -2.08 21.83
N GLY A 86 0.71 -3.02 21.79
CA GLY A 86 0.68 -4.13 20.83
C GLY A 86 -0.36 -5.19 21.21
N ILE A 87 -0.55 -5.41 22.51
CA ILE A 87 -1.63 -6.28 23.00
C ILE A 87 -2.99 -5.68 22.67
N VAL A 88 -3.14 -4.35 22.79
CA VAL A 88 -4.35 -3.64 22.37
C VAL A 88 -4.59 -3.77 20.86
N VAL A 89 -3.53 -3.65 20.03
CA VAL A 89 -3.61 -3.87 18.57
C VAL A 89 -4.09 -5.28 18.23
N ALA A 90 -3.52 -6.30 18.87
CA ALA A 90 -3.90 -7.70 18.62
C ALA A 90 -5.34 -8.00 19.06
N LEU A 91 -5.76 -7.51 20.23
CA LEU A 91 -7.13 -7.67 20.72
C LEU A 91 -8.15 -6.97 19.82
N ALA A 92 -7.87 -5.73 19.40
CA ALA A 92 -8.73 -5.01 18.47
C ALA A 92 -8.81 -5.72 17.11
N THR A 93 -7.70 -6.32 16.65
CA THR A 93 -7.66 -7.11 15.43
C THR A 93 -8.53 -8.37 15.54
N ALA A 94 -8.31 -9.23 16.55
CA ALA A 94 -9.09 -10.46 16.68
C ALA A 94 -10.59 -10.21 16.95
N SER A 95 -10.91 -9.13 17.67
CA SER A 95 -12.30 -8.68 17.83
C SER A 95 -12.94 -8.35 16.49
N GLN A 96 -12.24 -7.60 15.65
CA GLN A 96 -12.77 -7.18 14.36
C GLN A 96 -12.84 -8.32 13.35
N GLU A 97 -11.81 -9.17 13.28
CA GLU A 97 -11.72 -10.26 12.30
C GLU A 97 -12.77 -11.34 12.56
N SER A 98 -13.04 -11.68 13.83
CA SER A 98 -13.93 -12.80 14.13
C SER A 98 -14.79 -12.65 15.39
N GLY A 99 -14.66 -11.53 16.10
CA GLY A 99 -15.22 -11.40 17.44
C GLY A 99 -14.59 -12.33 18.45
N PHE A 100 -13.32 -12.68 18.26
CA PHE A 100 -12.62 -13.75 18.99
C PHE A 100 -13.21 -15.15 18.77
N THR A 101 -14.05 -15.36 17.78
CA THR A 101 -14.55 -16.69 17.41
C THR A 101 -13.50 -17.42 16.58
N ASN A 102 -13.17 -18.66 16.90
CA ASN A 102 -12.24 -19.47 16.13
C ASN A 102 -13.00 -20.15 14.99
N TYR A 103 -12.80 -19.67 13.76
CA TYR A 103 -13.47 -20.21 12.58
C TYR A 103 -12.62 -21.28 11.89
N ALA A 104 -13.21 -22.46 11.68
CA ALA A 104 -12.79 -23.40 10.66
C ALA A 104 -13.35 -22.97 9.29
N ASN A 105 -12.77 -23.45 8.20
CA ASN A 105 -13.18 -23.12 6.84
C ASN A 105 -13.69 -24.38 6.13
N ASP A 106 -14.87 -24.31 5.49
CA ASP A 106 -15.51 -25.47 4.84
C ASP A 106 -15.05 -25.73 3.41
N GLY A 107 -14.15 -24.91 2.88
CA GLY A 107 -13.59 -25.04 1.55
C GLY A 107 -14.55 -24.66 0.41
N ARG A 108 -15.69 -24.02 0.70
CA ARG A 108 -16.70 -23.65 -0.30
C ARG A 108 -16.54 -22.22 -0.84
N GLY A 109 -15.53 -21.48 -0.38
CA GLY A 109 -15.15 -20.18 -0.95
C GLY A 109 -14.78 -20.29 -2.43
N GLY A 110 -15.33 -19.40 -3.26
CA GLY A 110 -15.22 -19.47 -4.73
C GLY A 110 -13.85 -19.09 -5.31
N ASP A 111 -12.89 -18.72 -4.47
CA ASP A 111 -11.62 -18.04 -4.77
C ASP A 111 -10.40 -18.72 -4.14
N LEU A 112 -10.53 -19.97 -3.68
CA LEU A 112 -9.42 -20.74 -3.12
C LEU A 112 -8.31 -20.97 -4.15
N SER A 113 -7.09 -20.57 -3.80
CA SER A 113 -5.90 -20.90 -4.57
C SER A 113 -5.62 -22.41 -4.57
N PHE A 114 -4.78 -22.88 -5.50
CA PHE A 114 -4.32 -24.27 -5.53
C PHE A 114 -3.77 -24.75 -4.17
N LEU A 115 -3.06 -23.87 -3.45
CA LEU A 115 -2.43 -24.16 -2.16
C LEU A 115 -3.42 -24.17 -0.99
N GLN A 116 -4.61 -23.59 -1.18
CA GLN A 116 -5.69 -23.57 -0.20
C GLN A 116 -6.67 -24.75 -0.36
N ARG A 117 -6.44 -25.64 -1.30
CA ARG A 117 -7.24 -26.86 -1.43
C ARG A 117 -6.95 -27.82 -0.28
N GLY A 118 -8.01 -28.33 0.36
CA GLY A 118 -7.89 -29.10 1.59
C GLY A 118 -8.03 -28.26 2.86
N ILE A 119 -8.45 -27.00 2.75
CA ILE A 119 -8.70 -26.14 3.93
C ILE A 119 -9.87 -26.66 4.78
N GLU A 120 -10.78 -27.42 4.19
CA GLU A 120 -11.86 -28.15 4.87
C GLU A 120 -11.36 -29.13 5.95
N ARG A 121 -10.07 -29.49 5.94
CA ARG A 121 -9.44 -30.24 7.04
C ARG A 121 -9.44 -29.48 8.35
N SER A 122 -9.56 -28.15 8.33
CA SER A 122 -9.68 -27.33 9.54
C SER A 122 -10.94 -27.67 10.35
N LEU A 123 -11.99 -28.22 9.72
CA LEU A 123 -13.20 -28.73 10.39
C LEU A 123 -12.91 -29.86 11.39
N SER A 124 -11.74 -30.52 11.29
CA SER A 124 -11.32 -31.57 12.21
C SER A 124 -10.55 -31.06 13.44
N LEU A 125 -10.23 -29.77 13.47
CA LEU A 125 -9.53 -29.10 14.57
C LEU A 125 -10.53 -28.38 15.48
N PRO A 126 -10.21 -28.11 16.77
CA PRO A 126 -11.11 -27.37 17.65
C PRO A 126 -11.51 -26.00 17.06
N HIS A 127 -12.81 -25.72 17.00
CA HIS A 127 -13.37 -24.48 16.45
C HIS A 127 -14.75 -24.21 17.06
N GLU A 128 -15.18 -22.95 17.02
CA GLU A 128 -16.49 -22.54 17.52
C GLU A 128 -17.48 -22.23 16.39
N ALA A 129 -16.98 -21.98 15.18
CA ALA A 129 -17.81 -21.69 14.02
C ALA A 129 -17.15 -22.15 12.71
N VAL A 130 -17.95 -22.21 11.65
CA VAL A 130 -17.50 -22.57 10.29
C VAL A 130 -17.76 -21.40 9.35
N GLY A 131 -16.76 -21.02 8.57
CA GLY A 131 -16.81 -19.99 7.54
C GLY A 131 -16.31 -20.52 6.19
N SER A 132 -16.25 -19.63 5.20
CA SER A 132 -15.89 -19.98 3.82
C SER A 132 -15.15 -18.87 3.07
N ASP A 133 -14.73 -17.82 3.77
CA ASP A 133 -14.07 -16.65 3.16
C ASP A 133 -12.62 -16.98 2.77
N HIS A 134 -12.35 -17.05 1.46
CA HIS A 134 -11.06 -17.43 0.90
C HIS A 134 -10.46 -18.61 1.68
N GLY A 135 -9.15 -18.57 1.96
CA GLY A 135 -8.51 -19.53 2.86
C GLY A 135 -8.30 -19.03 4.28
N SER A 136 -9.17 -18.14 4.78
CA SER A 136 -9.08 -17.59 6.14
C SER A 136 -9.56 -18.60 7.18
N ILE A 137 -8.80 -18.74 8.26
CA ILE A 137 -9.12 -19.56 9.45
C ILE A 137 -8.64 -18.86 10.73
N GLY A 138 -9.11 -19.33 11.89
CA GLY A 138 -8.61 -18.85 13.17
C GLY A 138 -9.26 -17.57 13.69
N ILE A 139 -8.88 -17.14 14.89
CA ILE A 139 -9.41 -15.92 15.54
C ILE A 139 -8.93 -14.61 14.88
N PHE A 140 -7.92 -14.68 14.03
CA PHE A 140 -7.38 -13.54 13.27
C PHE A 140 -7.74 -13.61 11.78
N GLN A 141 -8.55 -14.59 11.36
CA GLN A 141 -8.89 -14.83 9.93
C GLN A 141 -7.64 -14.85 9.03
N GLN A 142 -6.57 -15.47 9.51
CA GLN A 142 -5.29 -15.54 8.82
C GLN A 142 -5.39 -16.54 7.66
N GLN A 143 -4.93 -16.14 6.48
CA GLN A 143 -5.04 -17.00 5.30
C GLN A 143 -4.00 -18.14 5.33
N TRP A 144 -4.49 -19.37 5.39
CA TRP A 144 -3.69 -20.58 5.22
C TRP A 144 -3.28 -20.76 3.75
N PRO A 145 -2.07 -21.27 3.46
CA PRO A 145 -0.98 -21.64 4.37
C PRO A 145 0.01 -20.53 4.71
N TRP A 146 -0.23 -19.29 4.25
CA TRP A 146 0.81 -18.26 4.22
C TRP A 146 1.17 -17.67 5.59
N TRP A 147 0.26 -17.73 6.56
CA TRP A 147 0.53 -17.33 7.94
C TRP A 147 1.11 -18.44 8.82
N GLY A 148 1.02 -19.71 8.39
CA GLY A 148 1.44 -20.86 9.19
C GLY A 148 0.65 -22.14 8.86
N THR A 149 0.96 -23.20 9.59
CA THR A 149 0.23 -24.47 9.44
C THR A 149 -1.20 -24.34 9.98
N MET A 150 -2.11 -25.16 9.46
CA MET A 150 -3.53 -25.12 9.83
C MET A 150 -3.76 -25.28 11.34
N SER A 151 -3.01 -26.18 12.01
CA SER A 151 -3.09 -26.36 13.45
C SER A 151 -2.59 -25.15 14.24
N GLN A 152 -1.59 -24.43 13.74
CA GLN A 152 -1.09 -23.20 14.36
C GLN A 152 -2.09 -22.05 14.23
N LEU A 153 -2.78 -21.94 13.09
CA LEU A 153 -3.76 -20.88 12.86
C LEU A 153 -5.10 -21.14 13.56
N MET A 154 -5.47 -22.42 13.76
CA MET A 154 -6.65 -22.83 14.52
C MET A 154 -6.43 -22.84 16.05
N ASP A 155 -5.20 -22.63 16.55
CA ASP A 155 -4.93 -22.47 17.97
C ASP A 155 -4.85 -20.98 18.33
N PRO A 156 -5.75 -20.43 19.17
CA PRO A 156 -5.79 -19.00 19.52
C PRO A 156 -4.46 -18.44 20.04
N THR A 157 -3.71 -19.23 20.83
CA THR A 157 -2.42 -18.82 21.38
C THR A 157 -1.37 -18.69 20.27
N THR A 158 -1.27 -19.70 19.41
CA THR A 158 -0.28 -19.74 18.35
C THR A 158 -0.63 -18.80 17.20
N SER A 159 -1.91 -18.58 16.90
CA SER A 159 -2.38 -17.57 15.95
C SER A 159 -2.07 -16.15 16.44
N ALA A 160 -2.23 -15.88 17.75
CA ALA A 160 -1.80 -14.62 18.37
C ALA A 160 -0.28 -14.44 18.32
N HIS A 161 0.51 -15.49 18.57
CA HIS A 161 1.96 -15.47 18.42
C HIS A 161 2.37 -15.00 17.02
N LYS A 162 1.77 -15.57 15.97
CA LYS A 162 2.03 -15.20 14.57
C LYS A 162 1.65 -13.75 14.27
N PHE A 163 0.55 -13.26 14.84
CA PHE A 163 0.17 -11.86 14.73
C PHE A 163 1.22 -10.93 15.38
N TYR A 164 1.69 -11.26 16.59
CA TYR A 164 2.70 -10.46 17.28
C TYR A 164 4.06 -10.48 16.58
N GLU A 165 4.50 -11.61 16.03
CA GLU A 165 5.72 -11.68 15.20
C GLU A 165 5.64 -10.66 14.05
N SER A 166 4.52 -10.64 13.33
CA SER A 166 4.29 -9.70 12.24
C SER A 166 4.17 -8.25 12.73
N LEU A 167 3.54 -7.98 13.88
CA LEU A 167 3.42 -6.63 14.45
C LEU A 167 4.77 -6.07 14.87
N LEU A 168 5.57 -6.86 15.58
CA LEU A 168 6.89 -6.44 16.07
C LEU A 168 7.86 -6.12 14.94
N ALA A 169 7.66 -6.71 13.76
CA ALA A 169 8.41 -6.44 12.54
C ALA A 169 8.04 -5.11 11.85
N VAL A 170 6.95 -4.43 12.24
CA VAL A 170 6.50 -3.18 11.61
C VAL A 170 7.23 -1.97 12.24
N PRO A 171 8.09 -1.23 11.52
CA PRO A 171 8.81 -0.10 12.11
C PRO A 171 7.87 0.99 12.63
N GLY A 172 8.08 1.42 13.88
CA GLY A 172 7.31 2.51 14.51
C GLY A 172 5.91 2.11 14.98
N TRP A 173 5.55 0.82 14.96
CA TRP A 173 4.24 0.33 15.34
C TRP A 173 3.80 0.79 16.74
N GLN A 174 4.74 0.98 17.67
CA GLN A 174 4.49 1.39 19.04
C GLN A 174 3.79 2.75 19.15
N SER A 175 4.03 3.63 18.18
CA SER A 175 3.43 4.96 18.08
C SER A 175 2.28 5.05 17.09
N MET A 176 1.96 3.95 16.39
CA MET A 176 0.87 3.94 15.42
C MET A 176 -0.49 3.88 16.11
N PRO A 177 -1.52 4.54 15.54
CA PRO A 177 -2.91 4.23 15.87
C PRO A 177 -3.18 2.72 15.73
N VAL A 178 -4.04 2.18 16.60
CA VAL A 178 -4.29 0.72 16.69
C VAL A 178 -4.67 0.13 15.33
N THR A 179 -5.52 0.84 14.58
CA THR A 179 -5.96 0.43 13.25
C THR A 179 -4.84 0.40 12.21
N VAL A 180 -3.90 1.34 12.29
CA VAL A 180 -2.77 1.43 11.36
C VAL A 180 -1.78 0.30 11.62
N ALA A 181 -1.50 0.02 12.90
CA ALA A 181 -0.67 -1.10 13.29
C ALA A 181 -1.30 -2.44 12.87
N ALA A 182 -2.59 -2.64 13.16
CA ALA A 182 -3.35 -3.83 12.76
C ALA A 182 -3.36 -4.04 11.24
N GLN A 183 -3.61 -2.99 10.47
CA GLN A 183 -3.66 -3.08 9.01
C GLN A 183 -2.29 -3.39 8.38
N ARG A 184 -1.20 -2.84 8.92
CA ARG A 184 0.16 -3.15 8.43
C ARG A 184 0.52 -4.62 8.63
N VAL A 185 -0.11 -5.27 9.60
CA VAL A 185 0.06 -6.69 9.93
C VAL A 185 -0.86 -7.57 9.09
N GLN A 186 -2.17 -7.31 9.07
CA GLN A 186 -3.14 -8.19 8.41
C GLN A 186 -3.29 -7.99 6.91
N ARG A 187 -3.04 -6.77 6.42
CA ARG A 187 -3.30 -6.39 5.02
C ARG A 187 -4.74 -6.74 4.59
N SER A 188 -5.70 -6.58 5.51
CA SER A 188 -7.12 -6.90 5.30
C SER A 188 -7.79 -5.96 4.30
N ALA A 189 -8.89 -6.41 3.68
CA ALA A 189 -9.71 -5.62 2.76
C ALA A 189 -10.54 -4.51 3.46
N PHE A 190 -10.62 -4.52 4.80
CA PHE A 190 -11.43 -3.60 5.61
C PHE A 190 -10.62 -2.86 6.71
N PRO A 191 -9.74 -1.92 6.35
CA PRO A 191 -8.71 -1.34 7.24
C PRO A 191 -9.19 -0.46 8.40
N ASP A 192 -10.45 -0.02 8.39
CA ASP A 192 -10.97 1.00 9.32
C ASP A 192 -11.79 0.42 10.48
N ALA A 193 -12.09 -0.88 10.48
CA ALA A 193 -13.03 -1.46 11.43
C ALA A 193 -12.42 -1.72 12.83
N TYR A 194 -11.08 -1.78 12.93
CA TYR A 194 -10.37 -1.97 14.20
C TYR A 194 -10.48 -0.79 15.19
N ALA A 195 -10.92 0.40 14.74
CA ALA A 195 -11.01 1.60 15.57
C ALA A 195 -12.15 1.52 16.59
N ASP A 196 -13.24 0.84 16.21
CA ASP A 196 -14.45 0.70 17.01
C ASP A 196 -14.25 -0.27 18.20
N ASP A 197 -13.22 -1.13 18.11
CA ASP A 197 -12.92 -2.18 19.08
C ASP A 197 -11.73 -1.86 20.01
N GLU A 198 -11.07 -0.70 19.86
CA GLU A 198 -9.96 -0.29 20.74
C GLU A 198 -10.41 -0.14 22.21
N ALA A 199 -11.61 0.39 22.43
CA ALA A 199 -12.17 0.55 23.78
C ALA A 199 -12.42 -0.81 24.46
N LEU A 200 -12.92 -1.79 23.71
CA LEU A 200 -13.09 -3.17 24.18
C LEU A 200 -11.75 -3.83 24.49
N ALA A 201 -10.76 -3.69 23.58
CA ALA A 201 -9.41 -4.22 23.76
C ALA A 201 -8.75 -3.69 25.05
N ARG A 202 -8.89 -2.40 25.34
CA ARG A 202 -8.38 -1.79 26.57
C ARG A 202 -9.11 -2.30 27.82
N GLN A 203 -10.43 -2.52 27.74
CA GLN A 203 -11.20 -3.12 28.85
C GLN A 203 -10.80 -4.57 29.14
N LEU A 204 -10.64 -5.40 28.09
CA LEU A 204 -10.22 -6.80 28.21
C LEU A 204 -8.81 -6.94 28.81
N LEU A 205 -7.90 -6.02 28.46
CA LEU A 205 -6.56 -5.97 29.04
C LEU A 205 -6.59 -5.53 30.52
N GLY A 206 -7.45 -4.57 30.87
CA GLY A 206 -7.63 -4.06 32.23
C GLY A 206 -8.29 -5.07 33.18
N SER A 207 -9.33 -5.79 32.73
CA SER A 207 -9.98 -6.85 33.52
C SER A 207 -9.07 -8.06 33.73
N SER A 208 -8.15 -8.32 32.80
CA SER A 208 -7.07 -9.32 32.93
C SER A 208 -5.93 -8.89 33.87
N GLY A 209 -5.98 -7.66 34.41
CA GLY A 209 -5.10 -7.17 35.47
C GLY A 209 -5.64 -7.43 36.88
N SER A 210 -6.96 -7.55 37.03
CA SER A 210 -7.63 -7.76 38.32
C SER A 210 -7.49 -9.18 38.85
N ALA A 211 -7.19 -10.15 37.98
CA ALA A 211 -6.94 -11.54 38.38
C ALA A 211 -5.50 -11.80 38.84
N ALA A 212 -4.57 -10.86 38.61
CA ALA A 212 -3.15 -11.00 38.95
C ALA A 212 -2.71 -10.14 40.15
N ALA A 213 -3.62 -9.40 40.78
CA ALA A 213 -3.32 -8.49 41.90
C ALA A 213 -3.36 -9.16 43.29
N THR A 214 -3.06 -10.46 43.39
CA THR A 214 -2.93 -11.18 44.68
C THR A 214 -1.54 -11.78 44.94
N SER A 215 -0.51 -11.44 44.16
CA SER A 215 0.84 -11.98 44.40
C SER A 215 1.99 -11.01 44.16
N ALA A 216 1.78 -9.72 44.46
CA ALA A 216 2.87 -8.73 44.56
C ALA A 216 3.06 -8.24 46.01
N ALA A 217 3.54 -9.13 46.87
CA ALA A 217 4.38 -8.78 48.01
C ALA A 217 5.56 -9.75 47.94
N SER A 218 6.67 -9.37 47.32
CA SER A 218 7.82 -8.80 48.00
C SER A 218 8.86 -8.42 46.95
N PHE A 219 9.74 -7.49 47.31
CA PHE A 219 11.05 -7.13 46.74
C PHE A 219 11.14 -5.67 46.30
N GLN A 220 11.48 -4.85 47.31
CA GLN A 220 12.07 -3.54 47.17
C GLN A 220 13.59 -3.66 46.96
N GLY A 221 14.14 -2.73 46.17
CA GLY A 221 15.56 -2.46 45.98
C GLY A 221 16.00 -2.74 44.53
N ALA A 222 16.59 -1.84 43.76
CA ALA A 222 17.13 -0.51 44.04
C ALA A 222 17.16 0.30 42.72
N ALA A 223 17.03 1.62 42.84
CA ALA A 223 17.26 2.56 41.75
C ALA A 223 18.73 2.98 41.71
N SER A 224 19.32 3.05 40.51
CA SER A 224 20.34 4.06 40.16
C SER A 224 20.66 4.09 38.65
N SER A 225 20.33 5.23 38.03
CA SER A 225 21.09 6.02 37.03
C SER A 225 21.89 5.33 35.90
N GLY A 226 21.63 5.77 34.65
CA GLY A 226 22.63 5.68 33.58
C GLY A 226 22.09 5.86 32.16
N ALA A 227 22.28 7.08 31.61
CA ALA A 227 22.56 7.43 30.22
C ALA A 227 21.78 6.81 29.03
N GLY A 228 21.32 7.72 28.16
CA GLY A 228 20.67 7.52 26.86
C GLY A 228 21.07 6.29 26.03
N CYS A 229 20.04 5.58 25.59
CA CYS A 229 20.08 4.73 24.41
C CYS A 229 19.32 5.45 23.29
N VAL A 230 20.03 6.29 22.53
CA VAL A 230 19.69 6.50 21.12
C VAL A 230 19.85 5.13 20.46
N ALA A 231 18.77 4.55 19.95
CA ALA A 231 18.83 3.36 19.13
C ALA A 231 19.64 3.72 17.87
N GLY A 232 20.92 3.33 17.87
CA GLY A 232 21.78 3.47 16.72
C GLY A 232 21.17 2.72 15.55
N VAL A 233 20.96 3.43 14.45
CA VAL A 233 20.77 2.86 13.12
C VAL A 233 21.88 1.82 12.94
N ALA A 234 21.53 0.55 12.72
CA ALA A 234 22.52 -0.49 12.49
C ALA A 234 23.47 0.00 11.40
N ALA A 235 24.77 0.06 11.72
CA ALA A 235 25.78 0.59 10.82
C ALA A 235 25.70 -0.12 9.45
N ARG A 236 25.60 0.68 8.38
CA ARG A 236 25.78 0.22 7.01
C ARG A 236 27.22 -0.30 6.89
N GLY A 237 27.37 -1.53 6.40
CA GLY A 237 28.66 -2.16 6.16
C GLY A 237 28.86 -2.40 4.66
N PRO A 238 30.12 -2.58 4.20
CA PRO A 238 30.40 -2.84 2.80
C PRO A 238 29.73 -4.12 2.33
N VAL A 239 29.38 -4.19 1.05
CA VAL A 239 28.86 -5.40 0.43
C VAL A 239 29.86 -6.55 0.62
N VAL A 240 29.36 -7.74 0.94
CA VAL A 240 30.18 -8.95 1.12
C VAL A 240 29.71 -10.06 0.18
N TYR A 241 30.57 -11.06 -0.01
CA TYR A 241 30.14 -12.31 -0.65
C TYR A 241 29.11 -13.03 0.23
N PRO A 242 28.07 -13.67 -0.36
CA PRO A 242 27.02 -14.35 0.38
C PRO A 242 27.44 -15.70 1.00
N LEU A 243 28.73 -16.07 0.87
CA LEU A 243 29.35 -17.25 1.48
C LEU A 243 30.69 -16.89 2.14
N PRO A 244 31.09 -17.56 3.24
CA PRO A 244 32.35 -17.29 3.92
C PRO A 244 33.57 -17.48 3.01
N LYS A 245 34.55 -16.58 3.16
CA LYS A 245 35.86 -16.72 2.48
C LYS A 245 36.53 -18.02 2.91
N GLY A 246 37.02 -18.79 1.96
CA GLY A 246 37.69 -20.07 2.21
C GLY A 246 36.76 -21.29 2.35
N SER A 247 35.44 -21.12 2.14
CA SER A 247 34.48 -22.24 2.06
C SER A 247 34.67 -23.16 0.84
N GLY A 248 35.52 -22.78 -0.12
CA GLY A 248 35.80 -23.57 -1.32
C GLY A 248 34.65 -23.59 -2.32
N PHE A 249 33.72 -22.63 -2.25
CA PHE A 249 32.62 -22.54 -3.21
C PHE A 249 33.12 -22.32 -4.64
N ARG A 250 32.36 -22.83 -5.62
CA ARG A 250 32.54 -22.54 -7.05
C ARG A 250 31.33 -21.76 -7.54
N ASP A 251 31.58 -20.57 -8.10
CA ASP A 251 30.56 -19.84 -8.85
C ASP A 251 30.38 -20.50 -10.23
N ASN A 252 29.15 -20.89 -10.55
CA ASN A 252 28.84 -21.58 -11.80
C ASN A 252 28.63 -20.64 -12.98
N HIS A 253 28.52 -19.32 -12.74
CA HIS A 253 28.32 -18.31 -13.79
C HIS A 253 27.19 -18.67 -14.76
N ASN A 254 26.05 -19.08 -14.21
CA ASN A 254 24.96 -19.67 -14.97
C ASN A 254 23.71 -18.78 -15.10
N PHE A 255 23.82 -17.50 -14.76
CA PHE A 255 22.79 -16.50 -15.05
C PHE A 255 22.42 -16.48 -16.54
N GLY A 256 21.12 -16.39 -16.84
CA GLY A 256 20.60 -16.38 -18.22
C GLY A 256 20.62 -17.74 -18.92
N ASN A 257 21.07 -18.82 -18.27
CA ASN A 257 21.00 -20.15 -18.88
C ASN A 257 19.54 -20.61 -19.06
N HIS A 258 19.28 -21.34 -20.16
CA HIS A 258 17.96 -21.84 -20.50
C HIS A 258 17.93 -23.39 -20.49
N GLY A 259 16.74 -23.98 -20.32
CA GLY A 259 16.57 -25.44 -20.26
C GLY A 259 15.37 -25.88 -19.43
N GLY A 260 15.12 -27.19 -19.35
CA GLY A 260 13.93 -27.76 -18.69
C GLY A 260 13.85 -27.57 -17.17
N MET A 261 14.90 -27.05 -16.54
CA MET A 261 14.91 -26.69 -15.12
C MET A 261 14.38 -25.27 -14.86
N TRP A 262 14.22 -24.42 -15.89
CA TRP A 262 13.81 -23.02 -15.72
C TRP A 262 12.55 -22.72 -16.52
N SER A 263 11.65 -21.91 -15.95
CA SER A 263 10.43 -21.49 -16.65
C SER A 263 10.70 -20.56 -17.82
N ARG A 264 11.83 -19.84 -17.80
CA ARG A 264 12.32 -18.98 -18.89
C ARG A 264 13.83 -19.07 -18.98
N GLU A 265 14.51 -18.65 -17.93
CA GLU A 265 15.95 -18.59 -17.80
C GLU A 265 16.34 -18.67 -16.32
N HIS A 266 17.62 -18.91 -16.05
CA HIS A 266 18.20 -18.83 -14.71
C HIS A 266 18.36 -17.37 -14.30
N THR A 267 17.74 -16.97 -13.18
CA THR A 267 17.60 -15.56 -12.74
C THR A 267 18.65 -15.12 -11.72
N GLY A 268 19.61 -16.00 -11.42
CA GLY A 268 20.69 -15.75 -10.46
C GLY A 268 22.00 -16.41 -10.88
N THR A 269 22.86 -16.70 -9.91
CA THR A 269 23.97 -17.64 -10.09
C THR A 269 23.93 -18.69 -8.99
N ASP A 270 24.35 -19.91 -9.33
CA ASP A 270 24.46 -21.00 -8.37
C ASP A 270 25.89 -21.11 -7.84
N LEU A 271 26.05 -20.89 -6.54
CA LEU A 271 27.32 -21.03 -5.83
C LEU A 271 27.41 -22.43 -5.22
N SER A 272 28.04 -23.36 -5.94
CA SER A 272 28.20 -24.76 -5.52
C SER A 272 29.17 -24.87 -4.35
N VAL A 273 28.70 -25.40 -3.22
CA VAL A 273 29.47 -25.59 -1.99
C VAL A 273 28.83 -26.68 -1.12
N ALA A 274 29.53 -27.19 -0.12
CA ALA A 274 29.00 -28.23 0.76
C ALA A 274 27.73 -27.77 1.50
N CYS A 275 26.74 -28.67 1.63
CA CYS A 275 25.57 -28.42 2.47
C CYS A 275 25.99 -28.10 3.91
N GLY A 276 25.23 -27.23 4.58
CA GLY A 276 25.54 -26.76 5.94
C GLY A 276 26.55 -25.60 5.97
N THR A 277 27.11 -25.19 4.82
CA THR A 277 27.95 -23.99 4.75
C THR A 277 27.09 -22.76 5.14
N PRO A 278 27.58 -21.86 6.00
CA PRO A 278 26.86 -20.63 6.34
C PRO A 278 26.54 -19.78 5.10
N VAL A 279 25.32 -19.25 5.05
CA VAL A 279 24.88 -18.23 4.10
C VAL A 279 24.92 -16.88 4.80
N LEU A 280 25.56 -15.89 4.18
CA LEU A 280 25.73 -14.55 4.73
C LEU A 280 24.87 -13.55 3.95
N ALA A 281 24.30 -12.56 4.65
CA ALA A 281 23.66 -11.42 4.00
C ALA A 281 24.71 -10.60 3.23
N ALA A 282 24.59 -10.53 1.91
CA ALA A 282 25.48 -9.77 1.05
C ALA A 282 25.41 -8.25 1.33
N THR A 283 24.25 -7.76 1.78
CA THR A 283 24.01 -6.36 2.15
C THR A 283 23.41 -6.25 3.56
N ALA A 284 23.53 -5.08 4.19
CA ALA A 284 22.67 -4.76 5.33
C ALA A 284 21.26 -4.47 4.82
N GLY A 285 20.24 -4.87 5.58
CA GLY A 285 18.87 -4.67 5.13
C GLY A 285 17.83 -5.37 5.98
N THR A 286 16.58 -5.28 5.58
CA THR A 286 15.45 -5.97 6.20
C THR A 286 15.19 -7.28 5.49
N VAL A 287 15.08 -8.35 6.26
CA VAL A 287 14.79 -9.70 5.77
C VAL A 287 13.32 -9.81 5.37
N VAL A 288 13.05 -10.34 4.19
CA VAL A 288 11.74 -10.84 3.78
C VAL A 288 11.90 -12.34 3.56
N VAL A 289 11.02 -13.14 4.14
CA VAL A 289 10.99 -14.59 3.93
C VAL A 289 9.78 -14.92 3.09
N ARG A 290 10.01 -15.53 1.93
CA ARG A 290 9.00 -15.95 0.97
C ARG A 290 8.93 -17.46 0.97
N THR A 291 7.75 -18.02 1.21
CA THR A 291 7.51 -19.47 1.23
C THR A 291 6.68 -19.92 0.02
N ASP A 292 6.33 -18.98 -0.86
CA ASP A 292 5.51 -19.16 -2.07
C ASP A 292 6.35 -19.41 -3.34
N GLN A 293 7.66 -19.60 -3.19
CA GLN A 293 8.61 -19.80 -4.28
C GLN A 293 9.17 -21.23 -4.25
N PRO A 294 8.41 -22.23 -4.74
CA PRO A 294 8.74 -23.65 -4.54
C PRO A 294 10.06 -24.06 -5.21
N TRP A 295 10.49 -23.33 -6.24
CA TRP A 295 11.78 -23.54 -6.87
C TRP A 295 12.94 -23.30 -5.89
N ALA A 296 12.81 -22.37 -4.93
CA ALA A 296 13.84 -22.01 -3.96
C ALA A 296 13.90 -22.94 -2.73
N GLY A 297 13.02 -23.94 -2.63
CA GLY A 297 12.93 -24.82 -1.46
C GLY A 297 11.90 -24.33 -0.42
N HIS A 298 12.20 -24.48 0.87
CA HIS A 298 11.29 -24.06 1.94
C HIS A 298 11.19 -22.54 2.09
N TRP A 299 12.27 -21.82 1.76
CA TRP A 299 12.36 -20.38 1.87
C TRP A 299 13.13 -19.80 0.68
N LEU A 300 12.58 -18.74 0.12
CA LEU A 300 13.35 -17.72 -0.56
C LEU A 300 13.53 -16.57 0.43
N VAL A 301 14.77 -16.32 0.84
CA VAL A 301 15.11 -15.20 1.71
C VAL A 301 15.46 -14.01 0.82
N GLN A 302 14.97 -12.82 1.16
CA GLN A 302 15.34 -11.58 0.49
C GLN A 302 15.89 -10.62 1.55
N VAL A 303 17.00 -9.94 1.26
CA VAL A 303 17.52 -8.87 2.11
C VAL A 303 17.42 -7.57 1.33
N SER A 304 16.50 -6.71 1.77
CA SER A 304 16.17 -5.45 1.11
C SER A 304 16.83 -4.26 1.80
N THR A 305 17.52 -3.44 1.04
CA THR A 305 18.08 -2.15 1.53
C THR A 305 17.00 -1.07 1.72
N GLY A 306 15.80 -1.29 1.18
CA GLY A 306 14.64 -0.41 1.23
C GLY A 306 13.59 -0.79 0.19
N VAL A 307 12.35 -0.36 0.36
CA VAL A 307 11.27 -0.67 -0.60
C VAL A 307 11.59 -0.03 -1.96
N GLY A 308 11.63 -0.85 -3.02
CA GLY A 308 12.01 -0.40 -4.37
C GLY A 308 13.52 -0.10 -4.54
N GLN A 309 14.35 -0.62 -3.64
CA GLN A 309 15.81 -0.49 -3.66
C GLN A 309 16.49 -1.87 -3.78
N LEU A 310 17.82 -1.87 -3.85
CA LEU A 310 18.63 -3.08 -3.95
C LEU A 310 18.15 -4.15 -2.98
N THR A 311 17.79 -5.30 -3.54
CA THR A 311 17.35 -6.47 -2.80
C THR A 311 18.13 -7.68 -3.30
N THR A 312 18.70 -8.45 -2.37
CA THR A 312 19.45 -9.68 -2.68
C THR A 312 18.63 -10.89 -2.27
N TRP A 313 18.56 -11.94 -3.09
CA TRP A 313 17.73 -13.11 -2.85
C TRP A 313 18.60 -14.36 -2.64
N TYR A 314 18.15 -15.26 -1.77
CA TYR A 314 18.87 -16.46 -1.32
C TYR A 314 17.92 -17.65 -1.35
N GLY A 315 18.24 -18.67 -2.15
CA GLY A 315 17.43 -19.87 -2.34
C GLY A 315 18.20 -21.18 -2.07
N HIS A 316 17.46 -22.28 -2.07
CA HIS A 316 17.90 -23.65 -1.79
C HIS A 316 18.47 -23.88 -0.38
N MET A 317 18.14 -23.02 0.58
CA MET A 317 18.66 -23.10 1.94
C MET A 317 18.02 -24.24 2.75
N ARG A 318 18.81 -24.94 3.58
CA ARG A 318 18.33 -26.05 4.45
C ARG A 318 17.97 -25.63 5.86
N ALA A 319 18.52 -24.51 6.31
CA ALA A 319 18.26 -23.93 7.62
C ALA A 319 18.20 -22.41 7.48
N LEU A 320 17.42 -21.78 8.35
CA LEU A 320 17.20 -20.35 8.38
C LEU A 320 17.49 -19.82 9.79
N ASP A 321 18.42 -18.89 9.90
CA ASP A 321 18.86 -18.29 11.18
C ASP A 321 18.20 -16.93 11.44
N VAL A 322 17.36 -16.47 10.52
CA VAL A 322 16.71 -15.17 10.56
C VAL A 322 15.20 -15.27 10.38
N THR A 323 14.48 -14.26 10.87
CA THR A 323 13.03 -14.16 10.71
C THR A 323 12.65 -13.02 9.77
N ALA A 324 11.47 -13.10 9.16
CA ALA A 324 10.94 -12.00 8.36
C ALA A 324 10.84 -10.71 9.21
N GLY A 325 11.23 -9.57 8.63
CA GLY A 325 11.32 -8.28 9.30
C GLY A 325 12.60 -8.04 10.08
N GLN A 326 13.45 -9.06 10.29
CA GLN A 326 14.73 -8.89 10.97
C GLN A 326 15.64 -7.96 10.16
N THR A 327 16.18 -6.93 10.80
CA THR A 327 17.29 -6.15 10.22
C THR A 327 18.58 -6.92 10.42
N VAL A 328 19.33 -7.12 9.33
CA VAL A 328 20.63 -7.79 9.31
C VAL A 328 21.72 -6.84 8.88
N ARG A 329 22.94 -7.07 9.36
CA ARG A 329 24.14 -6.38 8.84
C ARG A 329 24.71 -7.16 7.65
N ALA A 330 25.41 -6.48 6.76
CA ALA A 330 26.21 -7.16 5.74
C ALA A 330 27.21 -8.12 6.43
N GLY A 331 27.31 -9.35 5.94
CA GLY A 331 28.12 -10.42 6.52
C GLY A 331 27.48 -11.17 7.68
N GLN A 332 26.29 -10.77 8.14
CA GLN A 332 25.57 -11.56 9.14
C GLN A 332 25.09 -12.88 8.53
N GLN A 333 25.28 -13.99 9.25
CA GLN A 333 24.74 -15.28 8.85
C GLN A 333 23.21 -15.25 8.88
N ILE A 334 22.59 -15.75 7.81
CA ILE A 334 21.13 -15.79 7.63
C ILE A 334 20.59 -17.22 7.49
N GLY A 335 21.45 -18.23 7.39
CA GLY A 335 21.07 -19.63 7.37
C GLY A 335 22.18 -20.51 6.79
N GLU A 336 21.81 -21.66 6.24
CA GLU A 336 22.76 -22.66 5.73
C GLU A 336 22.42 -23.13 4.32
N VAL A 337 23.46 -23.36 3.52
CA VAL A 337 23.36 -23.92 2.17
C VAL A 337 22.72 -25.30 2.21
N GLY A 338 21.76 -25.53 1.32
CA GLY A 338 21.07 -26.80 1.17
C GLY A 338 20.98 -27.25 -0.28
N ASP A 339 20.05 -28.17 -0.49
CA ASP A 339 19.72 -28.84 -1.75
C ASP A 339 18.18 -28.92 -1.94
N LEU A 340 17.45 -28.01 -1.29
CA LEU A 340 15.98 -28.03 -1.29
C LEU A 340 15.39 -27.32 -2.52
N GLY A 341 14.19 -27.72 -2.93
CA GLY A 341 13.51 -27.13 -4.09
C GLY A 341 14.01 -27.73 -5.39
N ASN A 342 14.19 -26.89 -6.41
CA ASN A 342 14.65 -27.33 -7.73
C ASN A 342 16.19 -27.37 -7.82
N ALA A 343 16.81 -28.15 -6.94
CA ALA A 343 18.26 -28.28 -6.84
C ALA A 343 18.71 -29.71 -7.18
N THR A 344 19.84 -29.85 -7.87
CA THR A 344 20.43 -31.16 -8.23
C THR A 344 21.60 -31.58 -7.33
N GLY A 345 21.92 -30.75 -6.34
CA GLY A 345 22.97 -30.92 -5.35
C GLY A 345 23.15 -29.66 -4.51
N CYS A 346 24.00 -29.71 -3.49
CA CYS A 346 24.19 -28.58 -2.56
C CYS A 346 24.74 -27.33 -3.28
N HIS A 347 24.00 -26.22 -3.22
CA HIS A 347 24.44 -24.90 -3.68
C HIS A 347 23.57 -23.79 -3.10
N LEU A 348 24.10 -22.56 -3.06
CA LEU A 348 23.30 -21.36 -2.83
C LEU A 348 22.86 -20.78 -4.17
N HIS A 349 21.56 -20.63 -4.39
CA HIS A 349 21.07 -19.78 -5.46
C HIS A 349 21.02 -18.34 -4.98
N PHE A 350 21.73 -17.45 -5.65
CA PHE A 350 21.84 -16.04 -5.27
C PHE A 350 21.37 -15.15 -6.42
N GLU A 351 20.50 -14.18 -6.13
CA GLU A 351 20.05 -13.18 -7.11
C GLU A 351 20.29 -11.76 -6.60
N VAL A 352 20.41 -10.81 -7.54
CA VAL A 352 20.55 -9.38 -7.27
C VAL A 352 19.48 -8.62 -8.03
N HIS A 353 18.68 -7.83 -7.31
CA HIS A 353 17.58 -7.00 -7.83
C HIS A 353 17.85 -5.54 -7.49
N PRO A 354 18.45 -4.73 -8.38
CA PRO A 354 18.87 -3.36 -8.08
C PRO A 354 17.75 -2.42 -7.67
N GLN A 355 16.50 -2.67 -8.09
CA GLN A 355 15.33 -1.84 -7.81
C GLN A 355 14.27 -2.58 -6.98
N GLY A 356 14.62 -3.74 -6.40
CA GLY A 356 13.70 -4.57 -5.60
C GLY A 356 12.51 -5.10 -6.42
N GLY A 357 12.70 -5.25 -7.73
CA GLY A 357 11.66 -5.57 -8.70
C GLY A 357 11.37 -7.07 -8.83
N SER A 358 10.80 -7.45 -9.97
CA SER A 358 10.36 -8.82 -10.26
C SER A 358 11.50 -9.69 -10.81
N ILE A 359 11.41 -11.00 -10.51
CA ILE A 359 12.37 -12.05 -10.86
C ILE A 359 12.87 -12.04 -12.32
N TYR A 360 12.06 -11.63 -13.30
CA TYR A 360 12.42 -11.59 -14.74
C TYR A 360 12.60 -10.20 -15.33
N ARG A 361 12.50 -9.14 -14.51
CA ARG A 361 12.55 -7.75 -15.00
C ARG A 361 13.66 -6.93 -14.36
N ASP A 362 14.06 -7.28 -13.14
CA ASP A 362 15.05 -6.53 -12.36
C ASP A 362 16.28 -7.37 -12.00
N SER A 363 16.27 -8.69 -12.18
CA SER A 363 17.44 -9.53 -11.92
C SER A 363 18.61 -9.16 -12.83
N VAL A 364 19.79 -8.98 -12.26
CA VAL A 364 21.06 -8.81 -12.98
C VAL A 364 22.01 -9.97 -12.68
N ASP A 365 23.00 -10.21 -13.56
CA ASP A 365 24.01 -11.25 -13.33
C ASP A 365 24.77 -10.98 -12.03
N PRO A 366 24.63 -11.86 -11.01
CA PRO A 366 25.27 -11.63 -9.71
C PRO A 366 26.78 -11.75 -9.74
N SER A 367 27.36 -12.50 -10.67
CA SER A 367 28.81 -12.76 -10.72
C SER A 367 29.63 -11.50 -10.99
N PRO A 368 29.39 -10.74 -12.09
CA PRO A 368 30.06 -9.46 -12.32
C PRO A 368 29.62 -8.41 -11.28
N TRP A 369 28.38 -8.45 -10.81
CA TRP A 369 27.90 -7.53 -9.77
C TRP A 369 28.70 -7.69 -8.46
N LEU A 370 28.91 -8.93 -8.00
CA LEU A 370 29.71 -9.22 -6.81
C LEU A 370 31.17 -8.82 -7.01
N ALA A 371 31.74 -9.11 -8.18
CA ALA A 371 33.12 -8.73 -8.50
C ALA A 371 33.34 -7.20 -8.44
N GLU A 372 32.34 -6.42 -8.83
CA GLU A 372 32.41 -4.95 -8.80
C GLU A 372 32.13 -4.34 -7.42
N ASN A 373 31.18 -4.91 -6.68
CA ASN A 373 30.56 -4.25 -5.52
C ASN A 373 31.07 -4.74 -4.16
N VAL A 374 31.64 -5.94 -4.05
CA VAL A 374 32.20 -6.42 -2.78
C VAL A 374 33.27 -5.46 -2.26
N GLY A 375 33.12 -5.01 -1.03
CA GLY A 375 33.98 -4.00 -0.40
C GLY A 375 33.52 -2.56 -0.58
N ARG A 376 32.51 -2.28 -1.42
CA ARG A 376 31.91 -0.94 -1.55
C ARG A 376 30.85 -0.68 -0.48
N GLU A 377 30.80 0.55 0.02
CA GLU A 377 29.74 1.06 0.90
C GLU A 377 28.58 1.66 0.07
N ASP A 378 27.36 1.72 0.63
CA ASP A 378 26.17 2.42 0.09
C ASP A 378 25.59 1.99 -1.28
N VAL A 379 25.74 0.71 -1.67
CA VAL A 379 25.09 0.17 -2.87
C VAL A 379 23.58 -0.01 -2.62
N GLY A 380 22.73 0.82 -3.26
CA GLY A 380 21.26 0.64 -3.26
C GLY A 380 20.40 1.79 -2.71
N SER A 381 20.97 2.78 -2.02
CA SER A 381 20.20 3.87 -1.37
C SER A 381 20.16 5.19 -2.12
N GLN A 382 20.33 5.17 -3.44
CA GLN A 382 20.24 6.41 -4.19
C GLN A 382 18.76 6.76 -4.38
N PRO A 383 18.28 7.94 -3.90
CA PRO A 383 17.20 8.63 -4.60
C PRO A 383 17.52 8.56 -6.08
N VAL A 384 16.51 8.50 -6.95
CA VAL A 384 16.81 8.87 -8.34
C VAL A 384 17.51 10.21 -8.24
N ASP A 385 18.74 10.34 -8.77
CA ASP A 385 19.45 11.62 -8.75
C ASP A 385 18.72 12.57 -9.71
N PHE A 386 17.57 13.01 -9.22
CA PHE A 386 16.62 13.87 -9.89
C PHE A 386 17.03 15.32 -9.71
N ASN A 387 17.97 15.58 -8.79
CA ASN A 387 18.54 16.89 -8.52
C ASN A 387 19.55 17.32 -9.57
N GLY A 388 20.09 16.36 -10.34
CA GLY A 388 21.05 16.63 -11.40
C GLY A 388 22.37 17.19 -10.85
N ASP A 389 23.12 17.85 -11.73
CA ASP A 389 24.48 18.38 -11.59
C ASP A 389 24.66 19.55 -10.58
N GLY A 390 23.72 19.72 -9.64
CA GLY A 390 23.84 20.65 -8.51
C GLY A 390 23.29 22.06 -8.75
N GLU A 391 22.52 22.28 -9.82
CA GLU A 391 21.82 23.57 -10.03
C GLU A 391 20.74 23.76 -8.94
N ALA A 392 20.75 24.94 -8.31
CA ALA A 392 19.78 25.32 -7.29
C ALA A 392 18.36 25.28 -7.87
N GLY A 393 17.44 24.68 -7.12
CA GLY A 393 16.10 24.36 -7.62
C GLY A 393 15.31 23.49 -6.65
N PHE A 394 14.12 23.07 -7.07
CA PHE A 394 13.24 22.19 -6.29
C PHE A 394 12.49 21.21 -7.20
N THR A 395 12.00 20.12 -6.64
CA THR A 395 11.27 19.08 -7.37
C THR A 395 9.76 19.34 -7.28
N LEU A 396 9.10 19.41 -8.45
CA LEU A 396 7.66 19.67 -8.58
C LEU A 396 6.97 18.47 -9.24
N ALA A 397 5.86 18.02 -8.67
CA ALA A 397 5.07 16.91 -9.20
C ALA A 397 3.58 17.25 -9.38
N THR A 398 2.90 16.48 -10.23
CA THR A 398 1.45 16.40 -10.32
C THR A 398 1.01 14.95 -10.34
N PHE A 399 -0.07 14.62 -9.61
CA PHE A 399 -0.59 13.27 -9.54
C PHE A 399 -2.08 13.23 -9.20
N ASN A 400 -2.88 12.67 -10.12
CA ASN A 400 -4.24 12.27 -9.81
C ASN A 400 -4.15 10.95 -9.03
N VAL A 401 -4.56 10.97 -7.76
CA VAL A 401 -4.36 9.84 -6.84
C VAL A 401 -5.46 8.78 -6.94
N LEU A 402 -6.40 8.93 -7.88
CA LEU A 402 -7.60 8.11 -8.03
C LEU A 402 -8.46 8.12 -6.76
N GLY A 403 -9.59 8.81 -6.77
CA GLY A 403 -10.44 9.00 -5.59
C GLY A 403 -10.92 7.68 -4.98
N GLY A 404 -11.00 7.60 -3.66
CA GLY A 404 -11.43 6.40 -2.93
C GLY A 404 -12.80 5.86 -3.36
N SER A 405 -13.71 6.72 -3.85
CA SER A 405 -14.99 6.30 -4.43
C SER A 405 -14.84 5.44 -5.67
N HIS A 406 -13.76 5.60 -6.43
CA HIS A 406 -13.47 4.79 -7.61
C HIS A 406 -13.08 3.35 -7.29
N THR A 407 -12.64 3.09 -6.06
CA THR A 407 -12.29 1.74 -5.57
C THR A 407 -13.38 1.14 -4.69
N SER A 408 -14.56 1.78 -4.61
CA SER A 408 -15.74 1.16 -4.02
C SER A 408 -16.29 0.04 -4.91
N ALA A 409 -17.17 -0.81 -4.38
CA ALA A 409 -17.79 -1.91 -5.13
C ALA A 409 -18.49 -1.45 -6.42
N SER A 410 -19.03 -0.22 -6.44
CA SER A 410 -19.65 0.40 -7.62
C SER A 410 -18.72 1.35 -8.41
N GLY A 411 -17.45 1.44 -8.01
CA GLY A 411 -16.45 2.32 -8.60
C GLY A 411 -15.88 1.79 -9.92
N LYS A 412 -15.05 2.60 -10.60
CA LYS A 412 -14.41 2.22 -11.87
C LYS A 412 -13.29 1.18 -11.71
N ALA A 413 -12.75 1.04 -10.51
CA ALA A 413 -11.62 0.17 -10.19
C ALA A 413 -11.85 -0.60 -8.87
N PRO A 414 -12.90 -1.43 -8.76
CA PRO A 414 -13.25 -2.12 -7.52
C PRO A 414 -12.20 -3.17 -7.09
N GLY A 415 -11.31 -3.60 -8.00
CA GLY A 415 -10.21 -4.51 -7.70
C GLY A 415 -8.96 -3.83 -7.15
N LEU A 416 -8.92 -2.50 -7.09
CA LEU A 416 -7.83 -1.76 -6.45
C LEU A 416 -8.11 -1.57 -4.96
N ALA A 417 -7.05 -1.50 -4.16
CA ALA A 417 -7.15 -1.23 -2.73
C ALA A 417 -7.88 0.09 -2.46
N SER A 418 -8.49 0.22 -1.27
CA SER A 418 -9.20 1.43 -0.88
C SER A 418 -8.30 2.67 -1.01
N GLY A 419 -8.90 3.82 -1.33
CA GLY A 419 -8.14 5.07 -1.43
C GLY A 419 -7.24 5.31 -0.21
N ARG A 420 -7.77 5.11 1.00
CA ARG A 420 -7.00 5.24 2.26
C ARG A 420 -5.72 4.39 2.25
N SER A 421 -5.79 3.16 1.76
CA SER A 421 -4.66 2.23 1.70
C SER A 421 -3.64 2.67 0.64
N ARG A 422 -4.13 3.14 -0.51
CA ARG A 422 -3.28 3.62 -1.61
C ARG A 422 -2.53 4.91 -1.28
N ALA A 423 -2.92 5.64 -0.24
CA ALA A 423 -2.20 6.84 0.20
C ALA A 423 -0.74 6.58 0.58
N ALA A 424 -0.38 5.35 1.01
CA ALA A 424 1.01 4.99 1.24
C ALA A 424 1.85 5.00 -0.05
N GLY A 425 1.31 4.45 -1.14
CA GLY A 425 1.96 4.52 -2.46
C GLY A 425 2.13 5.95 -2.97
N VAL A 426 1.22 6.86 -2.60
CA VAL A 426 1.39 8.31 -2.87
C VAL A 426 2.61 8.86 -2.12
N VAL A 427 2.77 8.53 -0.83
CA VAL A 427 3.94 8.97 -0.04
C VAL A 427 5.23 8.40 -0.59
N ASP A 428 5.25 7.11 -0.95
CA ASP A 428 6.43 6.45 -1.48
C ASP A 428 6.90 7.09 -2.80
N LEU A 429 5.97 7.50 -3.66
CA LEU A 429 6.29 8.23 -4.89
C LEU A 429 6.84 9.64 -4.59
N LEU A 430 6.27 10.36 -3.62
CA LEU A 430 6.78 11.65 -3.19
C LEU A 430 8.21 11.54 -2.64
N ASP A 431 8.48 10.54 -1.80
CA ASP A 431 9.78 10.32 -1.18
C ASP A 431 10.82 9.80 -2.20
N ARG A 432 10.45 8.87 -3.09
CA ARG A 432 11.32 8.33 -4.16
C ARG A 432 11.92 9.44 -5.02
N TYR A 433 11.10 10.42 -5.38
CA TYR A 433 11.50 11.54 -6.24
C TYR A 433 11.98 12.76 -5.44
N GLY A 434 11.99 12.68 -4.10
CA GLY A 434 12.39 13.80 -3.25
C GLY A 434 11.55 15.06 -3.50
N VAL A 435 10.24 14.89 -3.66
CA VAL A 435 9.34 15.95 -4.14
C VAL A 435 9.20 17.05 -3.11
N ASP A 436 9.42 18.30 -3.53
CA ASP A 436 9.29 19.46 -2.66
C ASP A 436 7.88 20.02 -2.63
N VAL A 437 7.19 20.03 -3.79
CA VAL A 437 5.80 20.47 -3.93
C VAL A 437 5.07 19.54 -4.91
N ALA A 438 3.83 19.16 -4.60
CA ALA A 438 2.99 18.32 -5.45
C ALA A 438 1.55 18.85 -5.56
N GLY A 439 1.02 18.92 -6.77
CA GLY A 439 -0.42 19.02 -7.01
C GLY A 439 -1.07 17.64 -6.98
N LEU A 440 -2.06 17.44 -6.12
CA LEU A 440 -2.78 16.17 -5.96
C LEU A 440 -4.26 16.34 -6.37
N GLN A 441 -4.74 15.52 -7.30
CA GLN A 441 -6.14 15.50 -7.76
C GLN A 441 -6.85 14.21 -7.31
N GLU A 442 -8.17 14.28 -7.16
CA GLU A 442 -9.03 13.23 -6.58
C GLU A 442 -8.64 12.77 -5.17
N LEU A 443 -7.89 13.58 -4.40
CA LEU A 443 -7.49 13.26 -3.03
C LEU A 443 -8.67 13.35 -2.06
N GLN A 444 -9.57 12.38 -2.09
CA GLN A 444 -10.77 12.35 -1.27
C GLN A 444 -10.42 12.29 0.22
N ARG A 445 -11.35 12.75 1.06
CA ARG A 445 -11.12 12.96 2.49
C ARG A 445 -10.45 11.79 3.22
N PRO A 446 -10.81 10.51 2.98
CA PRO A 446 -10.11 9.37 3.58
C PRO A 446 -8.63 9.26 3.17
N GLN A 447 -8.31 9.53 1.90
CA GLN A 447 -6.93 9.57 1.39
C GLN A 447 -6.16 10.75 1.97
N TRP A 448 -6.79 11.92 2.03
CA TRP A 448 -6.19 13.12 2.61
C TRP A 448 -5.83 12.91 4.09
N GLN A 449 -6.72 12.29 4.88
CA GLN A 449 -6.46 11.94 6.27
C GLN A 449 -5.33 10.92 6.43
N ALA A 450 -5.28 9.91 5.54
CA ALA A 450 -4.19 8.94 5.52
C ALA A 450 -2.84 9.59 5.19
N LEU A 451 -2.80 10.45 4.16
CA LEU A 451 -1.62 11.21 3.79
C LEU A 451 -1.13 12.08 4.96
N ALA A 452 -2.04 12.78 5.64
CA ALA A 452 -1.72 13.58 6.82
C ALA A 452 -1.18 12.73 7.99
N THR A 453 -1.63 11.48 8.11
CA THR A 453 -1.15 10.56 9.16
C THR A 453 0.22 9.98 8.81
N LEU A 454 0.42 9.56 7.55
CA LEU A 454 1.62 8.89 7.09
C LEU A 454 2.80 9.86 6.93
N ALA A 455 2.52 11.06 6.43
CA ALA A 455 3.54 12.00 5.98
C ALA A 455 3.34 13.41 6.54
N GLY A 456 2.43 13.64 7.49
CA GLY A 456 2.10 14.97 8.00
C GLY A 456 3.25 15.70 8.70
N SER A 457 4.28 14.99 9.17
CA SER A 457 5.52 15.56 9.69
C SER A 457 6.44 16.09 8.59
N THR A 458 6.38 15.51 7.39
CA THR A 458 7.23 15.84 6.25
C THR A 458 6.52 16.81 5.31
N TYR A 459 5.26 16.51 4.97
CA TYR A 459 4.43 17.29 4.07
C TYR A 459 3.30 18.00 4.82
N ALA A 460 3.09 19.26 4.46
CA ALA A 460 1.86 19.97 4.74
C ALA A 460 0.97 19.96 3.49
N THR A 461 -0.35 20.01 3.68
CA THR A 461 -1.30 20.06 2.57
C THR A 461 -2.20 21.28 2.67
N TYR A 462 -2.55 21.88 1.54
CA TYR A 462 -3.55 22.93 1.44
C TYR A 462 -4.60 22.57 0.39
N SER A 463 -5.88 22.79 0.70
CA SER A 463 -7.00 22.53 -0.20
C SER A 463 -8.06 23.63 -0.10
N ALA A 464 -9.01 23.65 -1.04
CA ALA A 464 -10.06 24.66 -1.09
C ALA A 464 -11.19 24.37 -0.09
N HIS A 465 -11.28 25.14 1.00
CA HIS A 465 -12.45 25.16 1.91
C HIS A 465 -13.00 23.77 2.32
N GLY A 466 -12.14 22.78 2.57
CA GLY A 466 -12.55 21.43 2.96
C GLY A 466 -12.87 20.48 1.79
N ASP A 467 -12.89 20.96 0.54
CA ASP A 467 -12.75 20.11 -0.65
C ASP A 467 -11.30 19.65 -0.72
N THR A 468 -11.03 18.43 -0.27
CA THR A 468 -9.68 17.85 -0.24
C THR A 468 -9.27 17.27 -1.59
N GLU A 469 -10.22 17.05 -2.50
CA GLU A 469 -9.94 16.34 -3.75
C GLU A 469 -9.00 17.11 -4.68
N ASN A 470 -8.84 18.41 -4.47
CA ASN A 470 -7.78 19.21 -5.07
C ASN A 470 -6.93 19.81 -3.97
N ALA A 471 -5.70 19.29 -3.83
CA ALA A 471 -4.78 19.70 -2.80
C ALA A 471 -3.40 20.02 -3.38
N ILE A 472 -2.66 20.85 -2.65
CA ILE A 472 -1.23 21.08 -2.85
C ILE A 472 -0.52 20.55 -1.61
N ALA A 473 0.36 19.56 -1.80
CA ALA A 473 1.27 19.07 -0.76
C ALA A 473 2.63 19.78 -0.91
N TYR A 474 3.27 20.13 0.20
CA TYR A 474 4.60 20.76 0.18
C TYR A 474 5.44 20.33 1.39
N ARG A 475 6.74 20.15 1.17
CA ARG A 475 7.71 19.77 2.21
C ARG A 475 7.86 20.88 3.24
N ARG A 476 7.67 20.54 4.51
CA ARG A 476 7.72 21.47 5.64
C ARG A 476 9.13 21.95 5.96
N ASP A 477 10.15 21.15 5.65
CA ASP A 477 11.56 21.49 5.87
C ASP A 477 12.12 22.39 4.77
N ARG A 478 11.54 22.36 3.56
CA ARG A 478 11.91 23.23 2.43
C ARG A 478 11.08 24.52 2.35
N TRP A 479 9.78 24.45 2.64
CA TRP A 479 8.85 25.56 2.39
C TRP A 479 8.16 26.08 3.64
N THR A 480 7.89 27.38 3.64
CA THR A 480 7.05 28.06 4.62
C THR A 480 5.78 28.56 3.95
N PHE A 481 4.63 28.25 4.54
CA PHE A 481 3.35 28.77 4.06
C PHE A 481 3.27 30.29 4.25
N VAL A 482 2.98 31.03 3.18
CA VAL A 482 2.75 32.48 3.23
C VAL A 482 1.26 32.78 3.17
N ARG A 483 0.56 32.24 2.16
CA ARG A 483 -0.87 32.50 1.98
C ARG A 483 -1.55 31.45 1.11
N GLY A 484 -2.78 31.13 1.47
CA GLY A 484 -3.70 30.31 0.66
C GLY A 484 -4.84 31.14 0.08
N ARG A 485 -5.25 30.83 -1.14
CA ARG A 485 -6.45 31.33 -1.82
C ARG A 485 -7.05 30.21 -2.67
N THR A 486 -8.21 30.48 -3.26
CA THR A 486 -8.80 29.59 -4.26
C THR A 486 -9.27 30.40 -5.46
N PHE A 487 -9.50 29.74 -6.59
CA PHE A 487 -10.21 30.32 -7.73
C PHE A 487 -11.18 29.31 -8.33
N PRO A 488 -12.33 29.75 -8.87
CA PRO A 488 -13.31 28.85 -9.45
C PRO A 488 -12.95 28.48 -10.89
N VAL A 489 -13.05 27.19 -11.22
CA VAL A 489 -13.10 26.67 -12.59
C VAL A 489 -14.43 25.97 -12.84
N PRO A 490 -14.99 26.06 -14.06
CA PRO A 490 -16.16 25.27 -14.43
C PRO A 490 -15.79 23.79 -14.43
N TYR A 491 -16.53 22.99 -13.66
CA TYR A 491 -16.39 21.54 -13.60
C TYR A 491 -17.57 20.89 -14.35
N PHE A 492 -18.08 19.75 -13.89
CA PHE A 492 -19.19 19.07 -14.55
C PHE A 492 -20.42 19.99 -14.72
N ASP A 493 -20.92 20.06 -15.95
CA ASP A 493 -22.04 20.90 -16.38
C ASP A 493 -21.88 22.41 -16.08
N GLY A 494 -20.63 22.86 -15.90
CA GLY A 494 -20.30 24.26 -15.66
C GLY A 494 -20.43 24.68 -14.19
N HIS A 495 -20.72 23.75 -13.29
CA HIS A 495 -20.75 24.06 -11.86
C HIS A 495 -19.35 24.47 -11.38
N PRO A 496 -19.23 25.59 -10.65
CA PRO A 496 -17.92 26.07 -10.23
C PRO A 496 -17.34 25.15 -9.14
N ARG A 497 -16.09 24.74 -9.34
CA ARG A 497 -15.28 24.07 -8.33
C ARG A 497 -14.07 24.94 -7.99
N HIS A 498 -13.75 25.07 -6.71
CA HIS A 498 -12.66 25.93 -6.25
C HIS A 498 -11.34 25.17 -6.24
N MET A 499 -10.35 25.69 -6.97
CA MET A 499 -9.01 25.13 -7.10
C MET A 499 -8.03 25.87 -6.18
N PRO A 500 -7.12 25.16 -5.47
CA PRO A 500 -6.21 25.77 -4.52
C PRO A 500 -5.11 26.60 -5.19
N ILE A 501 -4.77 27.72 -4.55
CA ILE A 501 -3.61 28.56 -4.84
C ILE A 501 -2.84 28.74 -3.55
N VAL A 502 -1.56 28.38 -3.53
CA VAL A 502 -0.70 28.55 -2.36
C VAL A 502 0.53 29.37 -2.73
N ARG A 503 0.78 30.41 -1.94
CA ARG A 503 2.06 31.11 -1.95
C ARG A 503 2.93 30.53 -0.85
N LEU A 504 4.11 30.03 -1.24
CA LEU A 504 5.11 29.46 -0.34
C LEU A 504 6.38 30.29 -0.42
N ARG A 505 7.12 30.33 0.69
CA ARG A 505 8.46 30.91 0.78
C ARG A 505 9.48 29.81 0.97
N ASP A 506 10.48 29.79 0.11
CA ASP A 506 11.62 28.90 0.23
C ASP A 506 12.42 29.20 1.50
N ARG A 507 12.78 28.19 2.27
CA ARG A 507 13.49 28.38 3.53
C ARG A 507 14.97 28.69 3.33
N ASP A 508 15.58 28.26 2.24
CA ASP A 508 17.01 28.47 2.01
C ASP A 508 17.26 29.81 1.30
N SER A 509 16.51 30.13 0.24
CA SER A 509 16.69 31.37 -0.52
C SER A 509 15.84 32.54 0.00
N GLY A 510 14.77 32.27 0.75
CA GLY A 510 13.78 33.26 1.14
C GLY A 510 12.87 33.74 0.00
N GLN A 511 13.04 33.20 -1.22
CA GLN A 511 12.24 33.57 -2.38
C GLN A 511 10.81 33.00 -2.27
N GLU A 512 9.81 33.72 -2.80
CA GLU A 512 8.42 33.26 -2.82
C GLU A 512 8.01 32.73 -4.18
N ALA A 513 7.29 31.61 -4.21
CA ALA A 513 6.62 31.06 -5.39
C ALA A 513 5.12 30.91 -5.16
N VAL A 514 4.34 30.92 -6.25
CA VAL A 514 2.90 30.63 -6.24
C VAL A 514 2.63 29.32 -6.96
N PHE A 515 1.97 28.40 -6.26
CA PHE A 515 1.57 27.09 -6.75
C PHE A 515 0.06 27.05 -6.93
N VAL A 516 -0.38 26.58 -8.09
CA VAL A 516 -1.78 26.40 -8.46
C VAL A 516 -1.97 24.94 -8.85
N ASN A 517 -2.98 24.29 -8.30
CA ASN A 517 -3.32 22.91 -8.69
C ASN A 517 -4.76 22.85 -9.21
N VAL A 518 -5.00 22.19 -10.33
CA VAL A 518 -6.31 22.11 -10.99
C VAL A 518 -6.73 20.67 -11.32
N HIS A 519 -8.03 20.48 -11.49
CA HIS A 519 -8.62 19.27 -12.06
C HIS A 519 -9.80 19.67 -12.95
N ASN A 520 -9.63 19.54 -14.27
CA ASN A 520 -10.61 20.00 -15.27
C ASN A 520 -11.63 18.91 -15.62
N PRO A 521 -12.83 19.27 -16.10
CA PRO A 521 -13.91 18.29 -16.26
C PRO A 521 -13.64 17.27 -17.38
N ALA A 522 -13.52 15.99 -17.03
CA ALA A 522 -13.41 14.90 -17.99
C ALA A 522 -14.72 14.66 -18.78
N ASP A 523 -14.62 14.02 -19.95
CA ASP A 523 -15.81 13.41 -20.56
C ASP A 523 -16.08 12.06 -19.87
N THR A 524 -17.27 11.89 -19.30
CA THR A 524 -17.66 10.66 -18.62
C THR A 524 -19.00 10.13 -19.12
N ARG A 525 -19.34 8.88 -18.81
CA ARG A 525 -20.66 8.32 -19.13
C ARG A 525 -21.82 9.13 -18.54
N ARG A 526 -21.61 9.72 -17.35
CA ARG A 526 -22.61 10.53 -16.64
C ARG A 526 -22.64 11.98 -17.14
N PHE A 527 -21.48 12.52 -17.49
CA PHE A 527 -21.29 13.89 -17.95
C PHE A 527 -20.60 13.85 -19.32
N PRO A 528 -21.34 13.57 -20.41
CA PRO A 528 -20.77 13.65 -21.76
C PRO A 528 -20.60 15.12 -22.19
N ALA A 529 -19.79 15.35 -23.22
CA ALA A 529 -19.66 16.65 -23.90
C ALA A 529 -19.20 17.83 -23.02
N GLN A 530 -18.21 17.61 -22.16
CA GLN A 530 -17.65 18.62 -21.25
C GLN A 530 -16.61 19.52 -21.93
N GLY A 531 -16.33 19.34 -23.23
CA GLY A 531 -15.32 20.10 -23.97
C GLY A 531 -15.45 21.62 -23.86
N ARG A 532 -16.67 22.17 -23.89
CA ARG A 532 -16.88 23.62 -23.70
C ARG A 532 -16.44 24.11 -22.31
N TRP A 533 -16.66 23.29 -21.28
CA TRP A 533 -16.33 23.63 -19.90
C TRP A 533 -14.83 23.46 -19.67
N ARG A 534 -14.19 22.44 -20.26
CA ARG A 534 -12.73 22.35 -20.30
C ARG A 534 -12.09 23.57 -20.96
N ALA A 535 -12.59 23.98 -22.13
CA ALA A 535 -12.07 25.16 -22.82
C ALA A 535 -12.20 26.45 -21.98
N GLU A 536 -13.32 26.61 -21.26
CA GLU A 536 -13.50 27.73 -20.34
C GLU A 536 -12.58 27.64 -19.11
N ALA A 537 -12.36 26.45 -18.55
CA ALA A 537 -11.41 26.22 -17.45
C ALA A 537 -9.99 26.62 -17.86
N VAL A 538 -9.52 26.12 -19.01
CA VAL A 538 -8.22 26.45 -19.60
C VAL A 538 -8.05 27.96 -19.81
N ALA A 539 -9.09 28.64 -20.32
CA ALA A 539 -9.05 30.10 -20.49
C ALA A 539 -8.92 30.85 -19.15
N ARG A 540 -9.61 30.39 -18.09
CA ARG A 540 -9.53 30.96 -16.74
C ARG A 540 -8.16 30.72 -16.10
N GLU A 541 -7.57 29.54 -16.32
CA GLU A 541 -6.23 29.17 -15.87
C GLU A 541 -5.15 30.03 -16.53
N ALA A 542 -5.18 30.19 -17.86
CA ALA A 542 -4.25 31.04 -18.59
C ALA A 542 -4.32 32.50 -18.10
N ALA A 543 -5.53 33.03 -17.92
CA ALA A 543 -5.75 34.36 -17.36
C ALA A 543 -5.28 34.48 -15.90
N LEU A 544 -5.39 33.41 -15.10
CA LEU A 544 -4.89 33.38 -13.73
C LEU A 544 -3.36 33.42 -13.72
N VAL A 545 -2.68 32.57 -14.49
CA VAL A 545 -1.20 32.55 -14.60
C VAL A 545 -0.68 33.92 -15.04
N GLN A 546 -1.31 34.53 -16.04
CA GLN A 546 -0.95 35.88 -16.49
C GLN A 546 -1.10 36.92 -15.37
N ARG A 547 -2.17 36.83 -14.57
CA ARG A 547 -2.44 37.79 -13.49
C ARG A 547 -1.52 37.61 -12.28
N LEU A 548 -1.26 36.36 -11.88
CA LEU A 548 -0.41 36.03 -10.74
C LEU A 548 1.05 36.40 -11.02
N SER A 549 1.54 36.17 -12.24
CA SER A 549 2.93 36.50 -12.60
C SER A 549 3.24 38.00 -12.59
N ARG A 550 2.24 38.87 -12.74
CA ARG A 550 2.41 40.33 -12.56
C ARG A 550 2.68 40.73 -11.11
N GLN A 551 2.57 39.80 -10.16
CA GLN A 551 2.85 40.03 -8.74
C GLN A 551 4.31 39.76 -8.36
N GLY A 552 5.18 39.47 -9.34
CA GLY A 552 6.64 39.39 -9.15
C GLY A 552 7.18 38.08 -8.59
N ALA A 553 6.34 37.08 -8.32
CA ALA A 553 6.76 35.73 -7.94
C ALA A 553 6.56 34.75 -9.11
N PRO A 554 7.44 33.76 -9.29
CA PRO A 554 7.21 32.68 -10.24
C PRO A 554 5.92 31.92 -9.91
N VAL A 555 5.25 31.45 -10.96
CA VAL A 555 3.95 30.78 -10.89
C VAL A 555 4.07 29.40 -11.50
N PHE A 556 3.64 28.40 -10.75
CA PHE A 556 3.59 27.01 -11.18
C PHE A 556 2.15 26.53 -11.21
N LEU A 557 1.76 25.89 -12.31
CA LEU A 557 0.45 25.31 -12.52
C LEU A 557 0.60 23.81 -12.74
N THR A 558 0.01 23.01 -11.86
CA THR A 558 -0.06 21.55 -11.94
C THR A 558 -1.51 21.10 -12.09
N GLY A 559 -1.76 19.93 -12.64
CA GLY A 559 -3.11 19.39 -12.64
C GLY A 559 -3.37 18.26 -13.63
N ASP A 560 -4.45 17.53 -13.37
CA ASP A 560 -5.13 16.71 -14.38
C ASP A 560 -6.08 17.62 -15.17
N MET A 561 -5.67 18.00 -16.37
CA MET A 561 -6.38 18.96 -17.18
C MET A 561 -7.38 18.29 -18.15
N ASN A 562 -7.44 16.96 -18.17
CA ASN A 562 -8.30 16.16 -19.06
C ASN A 562 -8.25 16.58 -20.54
N ASP A 563 -7.12 17.19 -20.96
CA ASP A 563 -6.87 17.65 -22.30
C ASP A 563 -5.37 17.61 -22.60
N ARG A 564 -5.01 17.36 -23.86
CA ARG A 564 -3.61 17.29 -24.29
C ARG A 564 -3.19 18.46 -25.17
N HIS A 565 -4.13 19.06 -25.89
CA HIS A 565 -3.83 19.94 -27.01
C HIS A 565 -4.15 21.39 -26.69
N ASP A 566 -5.42 21.68 -26.42
CA ASP A 566 -5.91 23.04 -26.22
C ASP A 566 -5.32 23.67 -24.96
N VAL A 567 -5.14 22.86 -23.91
CA VAL A 567 -4.50 23.32 -22.68
C VAL A 567 -3.04 23.70 -22.89
N TYR A 568 -2.31 22.86 -23.61
CA TYR A 568 -0.92 23.12 -23.99
C TYR A 568 -0.83 24.37 -24.86
N CYS A 569 -1.69 24.50 -25.88
CA CYS A 569 -1.74 25.69 -26.73
C CYS A 569 -1.98 26.96 -25.93
N ALA A 570 -3.01 26.97 -25.09
CA ALA A 570 -3.40 28.16 -24.35
C ALA A 570 -2.32 28.60 -23.35
N LEU A 571 -1.65 27.65 -22.68
CA LEU A 571 -0.66 27.94 -21.65
C LEU A 571 0.73 28.23 -22.20
N THR A 572 1.06 27.79 -23.42
CA THR A 572 2.35 28.10 -24.06
C THR A 572 2.27 29.23 -25.08
N ALA A 573 1.06 29.60 -25.55
CA ALA A 573 0.86 30.67 -26.51
C ALA A 573 1.52 31.98 -26.09
N GLY A 574 2.25 32.60 -27.02
CA GLY A 574 2.94 33.87 -26.79
C GLY A 574 3.95 33.82 -25.64
N ASN A 575 4.54 32.66 -25.37
CA ASN A 575 5.44 32.41 -24.25
C ASN A 575 4.78 32.72 -22.90
N LEU A 576 3.50 32.34 -22.74
CA LEU A 576 2.78 32.55 -21.49
C LEU A 576 3.43 31.76 -20.34
N ALA A 577 3.65 30.46 -20.50
CA ALA A 577 4.36 29.61 -19.55
C ALA A 577 5.19 28.55 -20.29
N GLU A 578 6.25 28.07 -19.65
CA GLU A 578 7.00 26.89 -20.09
C GLU A 578 6.30 25.62 -19.64
N SER A 579 6.25 24.60 -20.50
CA SER A 579 5.79 23.26 -20.15
C SER A 579 6.96 22.40 -19.72
N ALA A 580 6.82 21.63 -18.64
CA ALA A 580 7.86 20.71 -18.20
C ALA A 580 8.16 19.59 -19.20
N SER A 581 7.17 19.19 -20.00
CA SER A 581 7.33 18.23 -21.10
C SER A 581 7.98 18.84 -22.36
N GLY A 582 8.36 20.12 -22.31
CA GLY A 582 8.99 20.86 -23.39
C GLY A 582 8.04 21.80 -24.14
N SER A 583 8.63 22.88 -24.67
CA SER A 583 7.95 23.89 -25.48
C SER A 583 8.25 23.63 -26.97
N GLY A 584 7.34 22.93 -27.66
CA GLY A 584 7.44 22.59 -29.08
C GLY A 584 7.46 23.79 -30.02
N GLY A 585 8.62 24.41 -30.23
CA GLY A 585 8.93 25.32 -31.35
C GLY A 585 7.95 26.48 -31.61
N PRO A 586 8.07 27.18 -32.76
CA PRO A 586 7.08 28.17 -33.18
C PRO A 586 5.79 27.47 -33.67
N GLY A 587 4.69 27.68 -32.93
CA GLY A 587 3.36 27.12 -33.22
C GLY A 587 2.83 26.25 -32.08
N CYS A 588 1.52 25.97 -32.04
CA CYS A 588 1.00 25.05 -31.03
C CYS A 588 1.17 23.59 -31.45
N HIS A 589 2.19 22.93 -30.93
CA HIS A 589 2.41 21.50 -31.11
C HIS A 589 2.78 20.85 -29.78
N PRO A 590 1.83 20.19 -29.09
CA PRO A 590 2.15 19.41 -27.90
C PRO A 590 3.17 18.32 -28.22
N PRO A 591 4.08 17.98 -27.29
CA PRO A 591 5.02 16.87 -27.46
C PRO A 591 4.31 15.56 -27.81
N GLN A 592 4.95 14.72 -28.63
CA GLN A 592 4.41 13.40 -28.96
C GLN A 592 4.28 12.56 -27.67
N GLY A 593 3.09 11.99 -27.44
CA GLY A 593 2.81 11.24 -26.21
C GLY A 593 2.47 12.11 -24.99
N ALA A 594 2.14 13.39 -25.21
CA ALA A 594 1.64 14.30 -24.18
C ALA A 594 0.57 13.65 -23.29
N GLN A 595 0.71 13.85 -21.98
CA GLN A 595 -0.24 13.40 -20.97
C GLN A 595 -1.40 14.39 -20.84
N ILE A 596 -2.43 14.00 -20.10
CA ILE A 596 -3.47 14.93 -19.63
C ILE A 596 -3.08 15.60 -18.30
N ASP A 597 -2.07 15.06 -17.63
CA ASP A 597 -1.47 15.57 -16.41
C ASP A 597 -0.27 16.47 -16.75
N TRP A 598 -0.34 17.74 -16.35
CA TRP A 598 0.62 18.77 -16.79
C TRP A 598 1.31 19.50 -15.64
N ILE A 599 2.52 19.98 -15.94
CA ILE A 599 3.29 20.92 -15.12
C ILE A 599 3.70 22.08 -16.01
N PHE A 600 3.31 23.30 -15.63
CA PHE A 600 3.71 24.55 -16.29
C PHE A 600 4.36 25.50 -15.30
N GLY A 601 5.27 26.35 -15.79
CA GLY A 601 6.00 27.34 -15.02
C GLY A 601 6.12 28.68 -15.74
N ARG A 602 5.97 29.78 -15.02
CA ARG A 602 6.17 31.14 -15.55
C ARG A 602 7.04 31.95 -14.59
N GLY A 603 7.94 32.76 -15.14
CA GLY A 603 8.79 33.67 -14.35
C GLY A 603 10.29 33.44 -14.51
N GLY A 604 10.76 33.03 -15.70
CA GLY A 604 12.18 32.74 -15.94
C GLY A 604 12.64 31.39 -15.41
N VAL A 605 11.69 30.48 -15.17
CA VAL A 605 11.92 29.10 -14.73
C VAL A 605 12.15 28.21 -15.94
N ARG A 606 12.97 27.17 -15.77
CA ARG A 606 13.16 26.07 -16.72
C ARG A 606 12.89 24.75 -16.01
N PHE A 607 12.59 23.72 -16.80
CA PHE A 607 12.41 22.36 -16.31
C PHE A 607 13.52 21.44 -16.79
N THR A 608 14.03 20.62 -15.88
CA THR A 608 14.95 19.51 -16.17
C THR A 608 14.39 18.22 -15.61
N ASN A 609 14.95 17.09 -16.04
CA ASN A 609 14.62 15.76 -15.53
C ASN A 609 13.11 15.39 -15.59
N TYR A 610 12.35 15.94 -16.55
CA TYR A 610 10.94 15.61 -16.70
C TYR A 610 10.73 14.10 -16.86
N THR A 611 9.91 13.52 -16.01
CA THR A 611 9.65 12.09 -15.92
C THR A 611 8.16 11.83 -15.79
N VAL A 612 7.70 10.77 -16.46
CA VAL A 612 6.34 10.23 -16.37
C VAL A 612 6.45 8.80 -15.84
N ASP A 613 6.30 8.61 -14.53
CA ASP A 613 6.42 7.31 -13.88
C ASP A 613 5.11 6.51 -13.97
N ARG A 614 5.23 5.30 -14.50
CA ARG A 614 4.18 4.25 -14.57
C ARG A 614 4.70 2.92 -14.03
N GLY A 615 5.75 2.96 -13.23
CA GLY A 615 6.49 1.79 -12.78
C GLY A 615 5.79 1.02 -11.66
N PRO A 616 6.44 -0.03 -11.14
CA PRO A 616 5.81 -0.96 -10.20
C PRO A 616 5.35 -0.34 -8.87
N LEU A 617 5.96 0.76 -8.40
CA LEU A 617 5.46 1.50 -7.22
C LEU A 617 4.13 2.22 -7.49
N HIS A 618 3.89 2.57 -8.75
CA HIS A 618 2.61 3.11 -9.21
C HIS A 618 1.57 1.99 -9.39
N ASP A 619 1.96 0.78 -9.77
CA ASP A 619 1.05 -0.34 -10.01
C ASP A 619 0.21 -0.65 -8.76
N GLY A 620 -1.07 -0.29 -8.80
CA GLY A 620 -2.00 -0.44 -7.67
C GLY A 620 -2.29 0.84 -6.89
N THR A 621 -1.59 1.94 -7.18
CA THR A 621 -1.77 3.25 -6.52
C THR A 621 -2.72 4.18 -7.26
N SER A 622 -2.60 4.31 -8.59
CA SER A 622 -3.49 5.14 -9.42
C SER A 622 -3.63 4.57 -10.83
N ASP A 623 -4.58 5.08 -11.61
CA ASP A 623 -4.70 4.89 -13.05
C ASP A 623 -4.03 6.02 -13.88
N HIS A 624 -3.57 7.08 -13.21
CA HIS A 624 -2.81 8.17 -13.81
C HIS A 624 -1.31 8.01 -13.56
N PRO A 625 -0.44 8.43 -14.50
CA PRO A 625 0.99 8.44 -14.24
C PRO A 625 1.37 9.46 -13.16
N PHE A 626 2.45 9.20 -12.44
CA PHE A 626 3.08 10.19 -11.58
C PHE A 626 4.01 11.07 -12.43
N VAL A 627 3.66 12.35 -12.60
CA VAL A 627 4.43 13.29 -13.44
C VAL A 627 5.26 14.20 -12.56
N VAL A 628 6.56 14.26 -12.81
CA VAL A 628 7.50 14.99 -11.96
C VAL A 628 8.60 15.65 -12.81
N ALA A 629 9.02 16.84 -12.41
CA ALA A 629 10.09 17.58 -13.05
C ALA A 629 10.87 18.38 -12.01
N ARG A 630 12.14 18.63 -12.31
CA ARG A 630 12.95 19.55 -11.52
C ARG A 630 12.80 20.95 -12.08
N VAL A 631 12.58 21.91 -11.19
CA VAL A 631 12.51 23.33 -11.48
C VAL A 631 13.86 23.96 -11.21
N VAL A 632 14.42 24.64 -12.21
CA VAL A 632 15.69 25.37 -12.11
C VAL A 632 15.56 26.76 -12.73
N GLY A 633 16.34 27.72 -12.24
CA GLY A 633 16.29 29.11 -12.71
C GLY A 633 15.03 29.87 -12.29
N GLY A 634 15.11 31.21 -12.29
CA GLY A 634 14.00 32.07 -11.86
C GLY A 634 13.64 31.94 -10.37
N PHE A 635 14.47 31.23 -9.59
CA PHE A 635 14.27 30.88 -8.19
C PHE A 635 15.54 31.12 -7.35
#